data_AF-A0A132H7K9-F1
#
_entry.id   AF-A0A132H7K9-F1
#
_cell.length_a   1.000
_cell.length_b   1.000
_cell.length_c   1.000
_cell.angle_alpha   90.00
_cell.angle_beta   90.00
_cell.angle_gamma   90.00
#
_symmetry.space_group_name_H-M   'P 1'
#
loop_
_entity.id
_entity.type
_entity.pdbx_description
1 polymer ?
#
loop_
_entity_poly.entity_id
_entity_poly.type
_entity_poly.pdbx_seq_one_letter_code
_entity_poly.pdbx_strand_id
1 'polypeptide(L)'
;KDAALEYYTYDEDIICSVGGSPINGGVAPAVSKEGISVSIRNASEFEEIGKNTIVSCRLIGRGSGTFHISCEMNEVTAYDFDMNSAFRILMEDYAVDKISESISQQEEEDILESDRVLDESYVREVIFLIDRMALIDKDYVKAYNYLAFARTLSMLIGWESQAAYYKGRMDIITMLHYFARNSKVDEDKLEQLENVNSELFSNNVILRDRFMQLQAVSFLDKPEHNAELFELTKGSQTISELASLVLAYNITKASKMESTATDIHNRIKQQLNLKGFETGLKLYGTGEETTDTEYKTSIVFPAGGKTSTPNPEKQMEEILKVIDSFLNTAGGTLYVGVNNYGLGTGVEEDLNTNIYYNDRDKYLRAIPDAMSLKWGNSLAATYIEDIRFDDANNDKDILIVKIRPHQAGVPIDGNWYVRVGSSKRKLTKEEFDEYQRLNRKLPEQIQAEKATIGNAQFSEPEKSVPTGPLVTSKEDEVHTSRIRKNVLAEYLDPDNYAEPIGFFKFLSGAKFRKMDDYDYDDLSLLTLTVLEHELKNYLVLGYANGHIAKVPVEELMEYQQRDYSRNADSKLVFASIANADDAVMTISKENKTRPKVVMRLDYLSTFDEGKLMDPGMMPYNEGLMSEIMAYEIIPAKYVHDFDGILDKKKSFIGYPANDVTKPMVNTLHLWGVKEI
;
A
#
# COMPACT_ATOMS: atom_id res chain seq x y z
N LYS A 1 -28.53 -34.06 16.99
CA LYS A 1 -29.73 -33.49 17.66
C LYS A 1 -30.17 -34.32 18.83
N ASP A 2 -30.28 -35.64 18.71
CA ASP A 2 -30.73 -36.49 19.83
C ASP A 2 -29.69 -36.55 20.96
N ALA A 3 -28.39 -36.61 20.64
CA ALA A 3 -27.30 -36.47 21.61
C ALA A 3 -27.27 -35.10 22.33
N ALA A 4 -27.79 -34.03 21.70
CA ALA A 4 -27.77 -32.69 22.30
C ALA A 4 -28.80 -32.51 23.43
N LEU A 5 -29.80 -33.40 23.52
CA LEU A 5 -30.73 -33.47 24.66
C LEU A 5 -30.09 -34.16 25.87
N GLU A 6 -29.04 -34.96 25.67
CA GLU A 6 -28.38 -35.69 26.76
C GLU A 6 -27.46 -34.77 27.59
N TYR A 7 -27.15 -33.58 27.07
CA TYR A 7 -26.40 -32.54 27.78
C TYR A 7 -27.14 -31.93 28.96
N TYR A 8 -28.47 -31.92 28.90
CA TYR A 8 -29.28 -31.19 29.86
C TYR A 8 -30.48 -32.01 30.34
N THR A 9 -30.69 -31.96 31.64
CA THR A 9 -31.91 -32.41 32.31
C THR A 9 -32.99 -31.34 32.19
N TYR A 10 -34.26 -31.75 32.25
CA TYR A 10 -35.39 -30.84 32.16
C TYR A 10 -35.53 -29.90 33.37
N ASP A 11 -34.85 -30.22 34.49
CA ASP A 11 -34.96 -29.51 35.77
C ASP A 11 -33.77 -28.57 36.05
N GLU A 12 -32.78 -28.48 35.15
CA GLU A 12 -31.63 -27.59 35.34
C GLU A 12 -31.73 -26.29 34.53
N ASP A 13 -31.05 -25.27 35.04
CA ASP A 13 -30.96 -23.96 34.42
C ASP A 13 -29.75 -23.92 33.47
N ILE A 14 -30.04 -23.66 32.19
CA ILE A 14 -29.10 -23.63 31.07
C ILE A 14 -28.71 -22.19 30.79
N ILE A 15 -27.42 -21.88 30.93
CA ILE A 15 -26.89 -20.55 30.62
C ILE A 15 -26.67 -20.43 29.11
N CYS A 16 -27.28 -19.41 28.51
CA CYS A 16 -27.21 -19.15 27.08
C CYS A 16 -26.79 -17.71 26.78
N SER A 17 -26.03 -17.52 25.72
CA SER A 17 -25.76 -16.21 25.10
C SER A 17 -26.63 -16.01 23.88
N VAL A 18 -27.39 -14.91 23.86
CA VAL A 18 -28.36 -14.59 22.81
C VAL A 18 -27.64 -14.07 21.55
N GLY A 19 -27.90 -14.67 20.38
CA GLY A 19 -27.26 -14.32 19.12
C GLY A 19 -27.85 -13.09 18.41
N GLY A 20 -29.05 -12.65 18.80
CA GLY A 20 -29.74 -11.48 18.23
C GLY A 20 -31.10 -11.24 18.87
N SER A 21 -31.70 -10.08 18.61
CA SER A 21 -33.02 -9.72 19.15
C SER A 21 -34.11 -10.73 18.73
N PRO A 22 -35.15 -10.94 19.56
CA PRO A 22 -36.23 -11.87 19.25
C PRO A 22 -36.88 -11.57 17.89
N ILE A 23 -37.07 -12.61 17.07
CA ILE A 23 -37.77 -12.51 15.78
C ILE A 23 -39.29 -12.46 15.99
N ASN A 24 -40.04 -11.99 14.98
CA ASN A 24 -41.52 -11.96 15.01
C ASN A 24 -42.08 -13.35 15.38
N GLY A 25 -42.61 -13.47 16.60
CA GLY A 25 -43.00 -14.74 17.21
C GLY A 25 -42.36 -15.03 18.57
N GLY A 26 -41.53 -14.12 19.10
CA GLY A 26 -40.99 -14.19 20.47
C GLY A 26 -39.79 -15.11 20.65
N VAL A 27 -39.34 -15.73 19.56
CA VAL A 27 -38.22 -16.67 19.58
C VAL A 27 -36.89 -15.93 19.40
N ALA A 28 -35.89 -16.20 20.23
CA ALA A 28 -34.53 -15.69 20.07
C ALA A 28 -33.53 -16.82 19.78
N PRO A 29 -32.60 -16.65 18.81
CA PRO A 29 -31.50 -17.57 18.60
C PRO A 29 -30.46 -17.41 19.71
N ALA A 30 -29.93 -18.50 20.24
CA ALA A 30 -28.90 -18.46 21.27
C ALA A 30 -27.94 -19.66 21.20
N VAL A 31 -26.86 -19.58 21.96
CA VAL A 31 -25.87 -20.65 22.14
C VAL A 31 -25.68 -20.89 23.64
N SER A 32 -25.75 -22.14 24.07
CA SER A 32 -25.49 -22.54 25.46
C SER A 32 -24.00 -22.50 25.81
N LYS A 33 -23.64 -22.56 27.10
CA LYS A 33 -22.23 -22.53 27.54
C LYS A 33 -21.42 -23.74 27.04
N GLU A 34 -22.07 -24.84 26.70
CA GLU A 34 -21.49 -26.04 26.06
C GLU A 34 -21.48 -25.95 24.51
N GLY A 35 -21.85 -24.81 23.93
CA GLY A 35 -21.79 -24.57 22.48
C GLY A 35 -22.98 -25.12 21.68
N ILE A 36 -23.95 -25.74 22.33
CA ILE A 36 -25.17 -26.26 21.68
C ILE A 36 -26.06 -25.09 21.23
N SER A 37 -26.58 -25.15 20.00
CA SER A 37 -27.48 -24.13 19.47
C SER A 37 -28.90 -24.25 20.03
N VAL A 38 -29.43 -23.12 20.51
CA VAL A 38 -30.67 -23.01 21.30
C VAL A 38 -31.68 -22.08 20.62
N SER A 39 -32.94 -22.49 20.62
CA SER A 39 -34.09 -21.64 20.27
C SER A 39 -34.88 -21.30 21.52
N ILE A 40 -34.86 -20.04 21.94
CA ILE A 40 -35.52 -19.54 23.16
C ILE A 40 -36.90 -19.00 22.81
N ARG A 41 -38.01 -19.52 23.38
CA ARG A 41 -39.37 -19.24 22.84
C ARG A 41 -40.12 -18.01 23.37
N ASN A 42 -39.84 -17.55 24.59
CA ASN A 42 -40.54 -16.46 25.27
C ASN A 42 -39.63 -15.23 25.48
N ALA A 43 -38.55 -15.10 24.72
CA ALA A 43 -37.54 -14.05 24.91
C ALA A 43 -38.10 -12.63 24.72
N SER A 44 -39.20 -12.47 23.97
CA SER A 44 -39.88 -11.16 23.82
C SER A 44 -40.67 -10.71 25.05
N GLU A 45 -40.90 -11.57 26.03
CA GLU A 45 -41.62 -11.23 27.27
C GLU A 45 -40.71 -10.56 28.31
N PHE A 46 -39.40 -10.48 28.04
CA PHE A 46 -38.39 -9.88 28.89
C PHE A 46 -37.86 -8.57 28.28
N GLU A 47 -37.65 -7.57 29.13
CA GLU A 47 -37.06 -6.29 28.72
C GLU A 47 -35.54 -6.44 28.48
N GLU A 48 -34.97 -5.62 27.60
CA GLU A 48 -33.52 -5.53 27.32
C GLU A 48 -32.82 -6.76 26.68
N ILE A 49 -33.56 -7.62 25.97
CA ILE A 49 -32.96 -8.77 25.25
C ILE A 49 -32.35 -8.35 23.90
N GLY A 50 -31.02 -8.29 23.86
CA GLY A 50 -30.22 -8.02 22.67
C GLY A 50 -29.14 -9.08 22.39
N LYS A 51 -28.38 -8.87 21.32
CA LYS A 51 -27.20 -9.70 21.02
C LYS A 51 -26.21 -9.67 22.19
N ASN A 52 -25.67 -10.83 22.54
CA ASN A 52 -24.76 -11.10 23.67
C ASN A 52 -25.39 -10.98 25.06
N THR A 53 -26.71 -10.83 25.17
CA THR A 53 -27.38 -10.90 26.47
C THR A 53 -27.25 -12.31 27.03
N ILE A 54 -26.89 -12.43 28.31
CA ILE A 54 -26.75 -13.72 28.97
C ILE A 54 -28.01 -14.03 29.76
N VAL A 55 -28.55 -15.22 29.54
CA VAL A 55 -29.86 -15.63 30.06
C VAL A 55 -29.79 -17.02 30.65
N SER A 56 -30.59 -17.24 31.69
CA SER A 56 -30.88 -18.57 32.24
C SER A 56 -32.17 -19.08 31.61
N CYS A 57 -32.16 -20.30 31.09
CA CYS A 57 -33.28 -20.92 30.40
C CYS A 57 -33.49 -22.37 30.85
N ARG A 58 -34.70 -22.91 30.70
CA ARG A 58 -35.00 -24.33 30.90
C ARG A 58 -35.26 -25.06 29.62
N LEU A 59 -34.80 -26.30 29.55
CA LEU A 59 -35.04 -27.17 28.40
C LEU A 59 -36.53 -27.49 28.28
N ILE A 60 -37.11 -27.24 27.09
CA ILE A 60 -38.48 -27.66 26.76
C ILE A 60 -38.51 -28.81 25.74
N GLY A 61 -37.40 -29.07 25.05
CA GLY A 61 -37.22 -30.23 24.20
C GLY A 61 -36.43 -29.93 22.93
N ARG A 62 -36.74 -30.64 21.84
CA ARG A 62 -36.00 -30.53 20.57
C ARG A 62 -36.19 -29.18 19.90
N GLY A 63 -35.10 -28.61 19.41
CA GLY A 63 -35.11 -27.41 18.58
C GLY A 63 -35.68 -27.66 17.18
N SER A 64 -36.39 -26.68 16.63
CA SER A 64 -36.87 -26.69 15.24
C SER A 64 -35.80 -26.16 14.27
N GLY A 65 -35.88 -26.53 12.99
CA GLY A 65 -34.99 -26.03 11.94
C GLY A 65 -33.51 -26.36 12.21
N THR A 66 -32.65 -25.34 12.29
CA THR A 66 -31.20 -25.45 12.51
C THR A 66 -30.79 -25.51 14.00
N PHE A 67 -31.74 -25.37 14.94
CA PHE A 67 -31.45 -25.42 16.38
C PHE A 67 -31.46 -26.85 16.91
N HIS A 68 -30.58 -27.14 17.86
CA HIS A 68 -30.47 -28.46 18.48
C HIS A 68 -31.51 -28.63 19.59
N ILE A 69 -31.60 -27.66 20.51
CA ILE A 69 -32.56 -27.65 21.61
C ILE A 69 -33.46 -26.42 21.57
N SER A 70 -34.62 -26.54 22.17
CA SER A 70 -35.53 -25.43 22.43
C SER A 70 -35.61 -25.24 23.94
N CYS A 71 -35.53 -23.98 24.37
CA CYS A 71 -35.60 -23.61 25.77
C CYS A 71 -36.64 -22.51 26.00
N GLU A 72 -37.11 -22.43 27.23
CA GLU A 72 -37.92 -21.33 27.74
C GLU A 72 -37.06 -20.50 28.69
N MET A 73 -37.03 -19.18 28.49
CA MET A 73 -36.24 -18.25 29.28
C MET A 73 -36.85 -18.06 30.66
N ASN A 74 -35.99 -18.08 31.69
CA ASN A 74 -36.35 -17.80 33.07
C ASN A 74 -36.05 -16.34 33.45
N GLU A 75 -34.79 -15.92 33.27
CA GLU A 75 -34.31 -14.60 33.68
C GLU A 75 -33.04 -14.18 32.92
N VAL A 76 -32.76 -12.88 32.90
CA VAL A 76 -31.46 -12.33 32.49
C VAL A 76 -30.49 -12.52 33.64
N THR A 77 -29.30 -13.03 33.36
CA THR A 77 -28.32 -13.38 34.39
C THR A 77 -26.92 -12.87 34.02
N ALA A 78 -26.04 -12.77 35.00
CA ALA A 78 -24.65 -12.40 34.80
C ALA A 78 -23.77 -13.64 34.87
N TYR A 79 -23.18 -14.01 33.74
CA TYR A 79 -22.23 -15.11 33.63
C TYR A 79 -21.12 -14.72 32.66
N ASP A 80 -19.87 -15.08 32.98
CA ASP A 80 -18.73 -14.83 32.10
C ASP A 80 -18.76 -15.83 30.94
N PHE A 81 -19.41 -15.43 29.85
CA PHE A 81 -19.65 -16.29 28.70
C PHE A 81 -18.63 -16.00 27.60
N ASP A 82 -17.75 -16.96 27.34
CA ASP A 82 -16.83 -16.93 26.20
C ASP A 82 -17.27 -17.90 25.10
N MET A 83 -17.50 -17.37 23.91
CA MET A 83 -17.94 -18.13 22.75
C MET A 83 -16.88 -19.10 22.24
N ASN A 84 -15.59 -18.77 22.39
CA ASN A 84 -14.51 -19.67 21.99
C ASN A 84 -14.43 -20.89 22.92
N SER A 85 -14.59 -20.68 24.22
CA SER A 85 -14.67 -21.76 25.20
C SER A 85 -15.87 -22.66 24.97
N ALA A 86 -17.05 -22.09 24.68
CA ALA A 86 -18.26 -22.86 24.35
C ALA A 86 -18.07 -23.70 23.08
N PHE A 87 -17.42 -23.13 22.04
CA PHE A 87 -17.08 -23.87 20.83
C PHE A 87 -16.04 -24.97 21.10
N ARG A 88 -15.03 -24.72 21.93
CA ARG A 88 -14.03 -25.72 22.31
C ARG A 88 -14.67 -26.91 23.03
N ILE A 89 -15.55 -26.65 24.01
CA ILE A 89 -16.27 -27.71 24.74
C ILE A 89 -17.08 -28.58 23.78
N LEU A 90 -17.81 -27.94 22.85
CA LEU A 90 -18.54 -28.66 21.80
C LEU A 90 -17.61 -29.54 20.96
N MET A 91 -16.45 -29.02 20.55
CA MET A 91 -15.50 -29.79 19.75
C MET A 91 -14.85 -30.93 20.53
N GLU A 92 -14.57 -30.74 21.83
CA GLU A 92 -14.02 -31.76 22.73
C GLU A 92 -15.00 -32.93 22.92
N ASP A 93 -16.29 -32.66 23.06
CA ASP A 93 -17.30 -33.71 23.25
C ASP A 93 -17.64 -34.45 21.94
N TYR A 94 -17.49 -33.79 20.78
CA TYR A 94 -17.62 -34.44 19.49
C TYR A 94 -16.37 -35.23 19.08
N ALA A 95 -15.26 -35.09 19.83
CA ALA A 95 -14.07 -35.89 19.62
C ALA A 95 -14.29 -37.31 20.16
N VAL A 96 -14.22 -38.30 19.27
CA VAL A 96 -14.48 -39.72 19.59
C VAL A 96 -13.38 -40.32 20.49
N ASP A 97 -12.22 -39.67 20.61
CA ASP A 97 -11.15 -40.04 21.54
C ASP A 97 -10.37 -38.79 22.00
N LYS A 98 -10.10 -38.69 23.31
CA LYS A 98 -9.19 -37.66 23.86
C LYS A 98 -7.75 -38.06 23.56
N ILE A 99 -7.05 -37.24 22.78
CA ILE A 99 -5.58 -37.30 22.71
C ILE A 99 -5.06 -36.75 24.05
N SER A 100 -4.37 -37.59 24.82
CA SER A 100 -3.72 -37.19 26.07
C SER A 100 -2.75 -36.02 25.84
N GLU A 101 -2.87 -34.94 26.63
CA GLU A 101 -1.98 -33.77 26.56
C GLU A 101 -0.56 -34.03 27.06
N SER A 102 -0.23 -35.26 27.46
CA SER A 102 1.16 -35.68 27.65
C SER A 102 1.41 -36.95 26.86
N ILE A 103 1.98 -36.80 25.68
CA ILE A 103 2.62 -37.91 24.96
C ILE A 103 3.87 -38.23 25.75
N SER A 104 3.91 -39.38 26.42
CA SER A 104 5.15 -39.89 26.99
C SER A 104 6.09 -40.33 25.86
N GLN A 105 7.41 -40.29 26.07
CA GLN A 105 8.39 -40.77 25.07
C GLN A 105 8.13 -42.23 24.64
N GLN A 106 7.46 -43.02 25.48
CA GLN A 106 7.04 -44.38 25.18
C GLN A 106 5.85 -44.42 24.19
N GLU A 107 4.90 -43.48 24.32
CA GLU A 107 3.76 -43.37 23.40
C GLU A 107 4.14 -42.74 22.06
N GLU A 108 5.18 -41.91 22.03
CA GLU A 108 5.76 -41.38 20.79
C GLU A 108 6.38 -42.51 19.94
N GLU A 109 7.04 -43.47 20.59
CA GLU A 109 7.53 -44.71 19.96
C GLU A 109 6.37 -45.63 19.52
N ASP A 110 5.32 -45.79 20.33
CA ASP A 110 4.14 -46.61 19.96
C ASP A 110 3.29 -45.99 18.83
N ILE A 111 3.21 -44.66 18.73
CA ILE A 111 2.51 -43.95 17.63
C ILE A 111 3.30 -44.09 16.31
N LEU A 112 4.64 -44.08 16.39
CA LEU A 112 5.53 -44.36 15.25
C LEU A 112 5.47 -45.83 14.82
N GLU A 113 5.21 -46.76 15.74
CA GLU A 113 4.99 -48.19 15.43
C GLU A 113 3.57 -48.51 14.94
N SER A 114 2.56 -47.72 15.32
CA SER A 114 1.20 -47.86 14.81
C SER A 114 1.07 -47.19 13.44
N ASP A 115 1.58 -47.89 12.43
CA ASP A 115 1.32 -47.63 11.02
C ASP A 115 -0.20 -47.86 10.76
N ARG A 116 -1.07 -46.96 11.28
CA ARG A 116 -2.43 -46.82 10.77
C ARG A 116 -2.29 -46.19 9.39
N VAL A 117 -1.99 -47.06 8.42
CA VAL A 117 -2.15 -46.78 7.00
C VAL A 117 -3.50 -46.09 6.85
N LEU A 118 -3.47 -44.82 6.46
CA LEU A 118 -4.69 -44.07 6.14
C LEU A 118 -5.47 -44.92 5.14
N ASP A 119 -6.65 -45.43 5.54
CA ASP A 119 -7.46 -46.26 4.67
C ASP A 119 -7.86 -45.47 3.42
N GLU A 120 -7.93 -46.16 2.28
CA GLU A 120 -8.25 -45.53 1.00
C GLU A 120 -9.57 -44.74 1.07
N SER A 121 -10.57 -45.27 1.79
CA SER A 121 -11.86 -44.63 1.99
C SER A 121 -11.72 -43.27 2.69
N TYR A 122 -10.84 -43.19 3.68
CA TYR A 122 -10.57 -41.95 4.41
C TYR A 122 -9.88 -40.91 3.52
N VAL A 123 -8.90 -41.34 2.72
CA VAL A 123 -8.22 -40.45 1.76
C VAL A 123 -9.20 -39.92 0.70
N ARG A 124 -10.17 -40.73 0.26
CA ARG A 124 -11.23 -40.28 -0.67
C ARG A 124 -12.10 -39.17 -0.07
N GLU A 125 -12.49 -39.27 1.20
CA GLU A 125 -13.25 -38.20 1.87
C GLU A 125 -12.44 -36.91 2.00
N VAL A 126 -11.13 -37.01 2.31
CA VAL A 126 -10.23 -35.86 2.32
C VAL A 126 -10.13 -35.21 0.93
N ILE A 127 -10.02 -36.01 -0.13
CA ILE A 127 -10.03 -35.53 -1.52
C ILE A 127 -11.31 -34.74 -1.81
N PHE A 128 -12.49 -35.24 -1.40
CA PHE A 128 -13.75 -34.54 -1.60
C PHE A 128 -13.86 -33.25 -0.79
N LEU A 129 -13.37 -33.22 0.44
CA LEU A 129 -13.30 -31.99 1.24
C LEU A 129 -12.45 -30.93 0.54
N ILE A 130 -11.26 -31.30 0.06
CA ILE A 130 -10.37 -30.41 -0.69
C ILE A 130 -11.02 -29.93 -1.99
N ASP A 131 -11.74 -30.80 -2.71
CA ASP A 131 -12.47 -30.41 -3.92
C ASP A 131 -13.58 -29.39 -3.61
N ARG A 132 -14.30 -29.56 -2.49
CA ARG A 132 -15.30 -28.58 -2.05
C ARG A 132 -14.65 -27.26 -1.66
N MET A 133 -13.47 -27.28 -1.03
CA MET A 133 -12.68 -26.07 -0.80
C MET A 133 -12.32 -25.39 -2.12
N ALA A 134 -11.85 -26.13 -3.12
CA ALA A 134 -11.55 -25.59 -4.45
C ALA A 134 -12.76 -24.98 -5.17
N LEU A 135 -13.97 -25.44 -4.87
CA LEU A 135 -15.22 -24.94 -5.48
C LEU A 135 -15.77 -23.70 -4.77
N ILE A 136 -15.53 -23.56 -3.46
CA ILE A 136 -15.97 -22.42 -2.65
C ILE A 136 -14.95 -21.27 -2.72
N ASP A 137 -13.66 -21.61 -2.87
CA ASP A 137 -12.59 -20.63 -2.91
C ASP A 137 -12.72 -19.73 -4.15
N LYS A 138 -12.58 -18.44 -3.92
CA LYS A 138 -12.71 -17.38 -4.93
C LYS A 138 -11.35 -17.03 -5.55
N ASP A 139 -10.26 -17.59 -5.04
CA ASP A 139 -8.91 -17.40 -5.58
C ASP A 139 -8.53 -18.60 -6.46
N TYR A 140 -8.29 -18.33 -7.75
CA TYR A 140 -7.92 -19.37 -8.72
C TYR A 140 -6.57 -20.03 -8.43
N VAL A 141 -5.62 -19.34 -7.78
CA VAL A 141 -4.34 -19.92 -7.39
C VAL A 141 -4.55 -20.91 -6.26
N LYS A 142 -5.37 -20.55 -5.25
CA LYS A 142 -5.75 -21.46 -4.18
C LYS A 142 -6.59 -22.62 -4.70
N ALA A 143 -7.58 -22.35 -5.53
CA ALA A 143 -8.39 -23.39 -6.17
C ALA A 143 -7.53 -24.34 -7.01
N TYR A 144 -6.57 -23.83 -7.78
CA TYR A 144 -5.60 -24.64 -8.52
C TYR A 144 -4.76 -25.51 -7.57
N ASN A 145 -4.26 -24.95 -6.47
CA ASN A 145 -3.48 -25.68 -5.49
C ASN A 145 -4.29 -26.77 -4.80
N TYR A 146 -5.53 -26.49 -4.39
CA TYR A 146 -6.43 -27.51 -3.85
C TYR A 146 -6.68 -28.64 -4.86
N LEU A 147 -6.93 -28.31 -6.13
CA LEU A 147 -7.09 -29.33 -7.17
C LEU A 147 -5.80 -30.13 -7.39
N ALA A 148 -4.63 -29.50 -7.30
CA ALA A 148 -3.34 -30.17 -7.38
C ALA A 148 -3.13 -31.14 -6.20
N PHE A 149 -3.51 -30.74 -4.98
CA PHE A 149 -3.49 -31.61 -3.80
C PHE A 149 -4.46 -32.78 -3.96
N ALA A 150 -5.71 -32.51 -4.35
CA ALA A 150 -6.72 -33.53 -4.60
C ALA A 150 -6.27 -34.53 -5.68
N ARG A 151 -5.65 -34.04 -6.76
CA ARG A 151 -5.05 -34.86 -7.81
C ARG A 151 -3.91 -35.73 -7.28
N THR A 152 -3.01 -35.16 -6.47
CA THR A 152 -1.86 -35.88 -5.92
C THR A 152 -2.32 -37.00 -4.99
N LEU A 153 -3.28 -36.72 -4.11
CA LEU A 153 -3.90 -37.74 -3.25
C LEU A 153 -4.62 -38.80 -4.08
N SER A 154 -5.32 -38.41 -5.14
CA SER A 154 -5.97 -39.37 -6.06
C SER A 154 -4.96 -40.29 -6.73
N MET A 155 -3.79 -39.78 -7.14
CA MET A 155 -2.72 -40.60 -7.69
C MET A 155 -2.09 -41.54 -6.64
N LEU A 156 -1.93 -41.06 -5.40
CA LEU A 156 -1.38 -41.86 -4.31
C LEU A 156 -2.21 -43.10 -3.98
N ILE A 157 -3.54 -43.02 -4.11
CA ILE A 157 -4.45 -44.15 -3.92
C ILE A 157 -4.81 -44.89 -5.22
N GLY A 158 -4.17 -44.57 -6.35
CA GLY A 158 -4.43 -45.24 -7.63
C GLY A 158 -5.75 -44.87 -8.31
N TRP A 159 -6.38 -43.75 -7.92
CA TRP A 159 -7.64 -43.27 -8.49
C TRP A 159 -7.43 -42.44 -9.76
N GLU A 160 -6.98 -43.09 -10.82
CA GLU A 160 -6.53 -42.44 -12.07
C GLU A 160 -7.61 -41.59 -12.76
N SER A 161 -8.86 -42.06 -12.78
CA SER A 161 -9.98 -41.34 -13.39
C SER A 161 -10.26 -40.00 -12.69
N GLN A 162 -10.16 -39.97 -11.36
CA GLN A 162 -10.36 -38.77 -10.56
C GLN A 162 -9.15 -37.82 -10.68
N ALA A 163 -7.94 -38.37 -10.73
CA ALA A 163 -6.74 -37.59 -11.02
C ALA A 163 -6.79 -36.91 -12.40
N ALA A 164 -7.32 -37.60 -13.43
CA ALA A 164 -7.54 -37.05 -14.76
C ALA A 164 -8.62 -35.95 -14.75
N TYR A 165 -9.71 -36.16 -14.01
CA TYR A 165 -10.75 -35.14 -13.81
C TYR A 165 -10.18 -33.84 -13.20
N TYR A 166 -9.38 -33.94 -12.13
CA TYR A 166 -8.76 -32.76 -11.52
C TYR A 166 -7.74 -32.09 -12.44
N LYS A 167 -6.98 -32.88 -13.23
CA LYS A 167 -6.08 -32.34 -14.25
C LYS A 167 -6.84 -31.50 -15.29
N GLY A 168 -7.96 -32.01 -15.84
CA GLY A 168 -8.77 -31.26 -16.80
C GLY A 168 -9.31 -29.94 -16.23
N ARG A 169 -9.68 -29.91 -14.94
CA ARG A 169 -10.07 -28.66 -14.25
C ARG A 169 -8.91 -27.69 -14.10
N MET A 170 -7.72 -28.18 -13.76
CA MET A 170 -6.51 -27.36 -13.66
C MET A 170 -6.12 -26.76 -15.00
N ASP A 171 -6.24 -27.52 -16.10
CA ASP A 171 -5.92 -27.05 -17.44
C ASP A 171 -6.90 -25.94 -17.89
N ILE A 172 -8.21 -26.11 -17.61
CA ILE A 172 -9.22 -25.06 -17.84
C ILE A 172 -8.92 -23.79 -17.04
N ILE A 173 -8.56 -23.91 -15.75
CA ILE A 173 -8.17 -22.76 -14.92
C ILE A 173 -6.94 -22.06 -15.52
N THR A 174 -5.95 -22.84 -15.97
CA THR A 174 -4.72 -22.30 -16.58
C THR A 174 -5.00 -21.54 -17.86
N MET A 175 -5.87 -22.06 -18.71
CA MET A 175 -6.25 -21.41 -19.96
C MET A 175 -7.12 -20.17 -19.73
N LEU A 176 -8.04 -20.19 -18.76
CA LEU A 176 -8.79 -18.99 -18.35
C LEU A 176 -7.85 -17.93 -17.77
N HIS A 177 -6.87 -18.33 -16.97
CA HIS A 177 -5.85 -17.43 -16.43
C HIS A 177 -5.01 -16.80 -17.56
N TYR A 178 -4.59 -17.60 -18.54
CA TYR A 178 -3.87 -17.12 -19.72
C TYR A 178 -4.72 -16.12 -20.53
N PHE A 179 -6.00 -16.42 -20.73
CA PHE A 179 -6.94 -15.52 -21.40
C PHE A 179 -7.11 -14.20 -20.64
N ALA A 180 -7.27 -14.25 -19.32
CA ALA A 180 -7.43 -13.05 -18.52
C ALA A 180 -6.20 -12.12 -18.56
N ARG A 181 -4.99 -12.69 -18.58
CA ARG A 181 -3.73 -11.92 -18.67
C ARG A 181 -3.46 -11.36 -20.07
N ASN A 182 -3.77 -12.14 -21.11
CA ASN A 182 -3.30 -11.86 -22.46
C ASN A 182 -4.42 -11.45 -23.44
N SER A 183 -5.69 -11.45 -23.00
CA SER A 183 -6.89 -11.23 -23.83
C SER A 183 -6.94 -12.14 -25.07
N LYS A 184 -6.26 -13.29 -25.02
CA LYS A 184 -6.17 -14.28 -26.09
C LYS A 184 -6.19 -15.68 -25.52
N VAL A 185 -6.85 -16.59 -26.23
CA VAL A 185 -6.82 -18.02 -25.93
C VAL A 185 -5.72 -18.67 -26.78
N ASP A 186 -4.98 -19.61 -26.20
CA ASP A 186 -4.04 -20.46 -26.94
C ASP A 186 -4.83 -21.57 -27.65
N GLU A 187 -4.96 -21.46 -28.97
CA GLU A 187 -5.79 -22.32 -29.81
C GLU A 187 -5.26 -23.74 -29.89
N ASP A 188 -3.94 -23.90 -30.01
CA ASP A 188 -3.30 -25.21 -30.05
C ASP A 188 -3.54 -25.97 -28.74
N LYS A 189 -3.47 -25.27 -27.60
CA LYS A 189 -3.81 -25.87 -26.29
C LYS A 189 -5.29 -26.14 -26.13
N LEU A 190 -6.17 -25.32 -26.72
CA LEU A 190 -7.62 -25.52 -26.66
C LEU A 190 -8.03 -26.78 -27.42
N GLU A 191 -7.49 -26.96 -28.62
CA GLU A 191 -7.74 -28.14 -29.45
C GLU A 191 -7.15 -29.41 -28.78
N GLN A 192 -5.96 -29.31 -28.19
CA GLN A 192 -5.40 -30.41 -27.39
C GLN A 192 -6.28 -30.74 -26.18
N LEU A 193 -6.81 -29.75 -25.48
CA LEU A 193 -7.67 -29.93 -24.32
C LEU A 193 -9.00 -30.60 -24.70
N GLU A 194 -9.59 -30.22 -25.83
CA GLU A 194 -10.78 -30.84 -26.40
C GLU A 194 -10.54 -32.31 -26.74
N ASN A 195 -9.43 -32.59 -27.43
CA ASN A 195 -9.08 -33.94 -27.87
C ASN A 195 -8.75 -34.87 -26.69
N VAL A 196 -7.98 -34.40 -25.70
CA VAL A 196 -7.54 -35.18 -24.54
C VAL A 196 -8.69 -35.44 -23.55
N ASN A 197 -9.66 -34.53 -23.44
CA ASN A 197 -10.73 -34.61 -22.44
C ASN A 197 -12.13 -34.81 -23.05
N SER A 198 -12.24 -35.22 -24.31
CA SER A 198 -13.52 -35.41 -25.02
C SER A 198 -14.52 -36.31 -24.26
N GLU A 199 -14.04 -37.42 -23.72
CA GLU A 199 -14.86 -38.35 -22.91
C GLU A 199 -15.22 -37.76 -21.53
N LEU A 200 -14.32 -36.96 -20.94
CA LEU A 200 -14.52 -36.26 -19.67
C LEU A 200 -15.60 -35.16 -19.79
N PHE A 201 -15.57 -34.37 -20.87
CA PHE A 201 -16.55 -33.30 -21.14
C PHE A 201 -17.92 -33.85 -21.52
N SER A 202 -17.97 -35.04 -22.11
CA SER A 202 -19.23 -35.73 -22.41
C SER A 202 -19.96 -36.16 -21.13
N ASN A 203 -19.20 -36.56 -20.10
CA ASN A 203 -19.73 -37.09 -18.84
C ASN A 203 -19.91 -36.01 -17.74
N ASN A 204 -19.34 -34.81 -17.91
CA ASN A 204 -19.42 -33.74 -16.91
C ASN A 204 -19.95 -32.42 -17.52
N VAL A 205 -21.23 -32.14 -17.27
CA VAL A 205 -21.94 -30.95 -17.79
C VAL A 205 -21.29 -29.65 -17.35
N ILE A 206 -20.76 -29.57 -16.13
CA ILE A 206 -20.13 -28.35 -15.59
C ILE A 206 -18.82 -28.06 -16.32
N LEU A 207 -17.99 -29.09 -16.51
CA LEU A 207 -16.74 -28.95 -17.26
C LEU A 207 -16.98 -28.57 -18.72
N ARG A 208 -17.99 -29.19 -19.34
CA ARG A 208 -18.41 -28.87 -20.70
C ARG A 208 -18.84 -27.41 -20.83
N ASP A 209 -19.64 -26.91 -19.88
CA ASP A 209 -20.07 -25.52 -19.85
C ASP A 209 -18.90 -24.55 -19.68
N ARG A 210 -17.90 -24.88 -18.87
CA ARG A 210 -16.66 -24.10 -18.75
C ARG A 210 -15.81 -24.14 -20.01
N PHE A 211 -15.70 -25.29 -20.66
CA PHE A 211 -15.00 -25.41 -21.94
C PHE A 211 -15.68 -24.57 -23.04
N MET A 212 -17.01 -24.64 -23.15
CA MET A 212 -17.77 -23.82 -24.10
C MET A 212 -17.61 -22.31 -23.85
N GLN A 213 -17.43 -21.90 -22.58
CA GLN A 213 -17.08 -20.50 -22.26
C GLN A 213 -15.71 -20.11 -22.79
N LEU A 214 -14.68 -20.98 -22.66
CA LEU A 214 -13.36 -20.74 -23.26
C LEU A 214 -13.45 -20.65 -24.79
N GLN A 215 -14.21 -21.56 -25.39
CA GLN A 215 -14.40 -21.60 -26.84
C GLN A 215 -15.06 -20.30 -27.33
N ALA A 216 -16.12 -19.83 -26.66
CA ALA A 216 -16.76 -18.56 -26.99
C ALA A 216 -15.77 -17.39 -26.95
N VAL A 217 -14.92 -17.28 -25.92
CA VAL A 217 -13.93 -16.18 -25.85
C VAL A 217 -12.73 -16.36 -26.76
N SER A 218 -12.43 -17.58 -27.23
CA SER A 218 -11.41 -17.82 -28.25
C SER A 218 -11.76 -17.21 -29.61
N PHE A 219 -13.04 -16.89 -29.82
CA PHE A 219 -13.57 -16.23 -31.02
C PHE A 219 -13.56 -14.70 -30.95
N LEU A 220 -12.98 -14.11 -29.91
CA LEU A 220 -12.76 -12.67 -29.84
C LEU A 220 -11.86 -12.21 -30.99
N ASP A 221 -12.26 -11.10 -31.63
CA ASP A 221 -11.57 -10.49 -32.77
C ASP A 221 -11.55 -11.37 -34.04
N LYS A 222 -12.42 -12.38 -34.10
CA LYS A 222 -12.53 -13.34 -35.20
C LYS A 222 -13.93 -13.36 -35.81
N PRO A 223 -14.25 -12.42 -36.72
CA PRO A 223 -15.57 -12.31 -37.31
C PRO A 223 -16.02 -13.57 -38.09
N GLU A 224 -15.07 -14.39 -38.55
CA GLU A 224 -15.32 -15.68 -39.20
C GLU A 224 -16.10 -16.67 -38.32
N HIS A 225 -15.96 -16.58 -36.99
CA HIS A 225 -16.65 -17.45 -36.03
C HIS A 225 -17.97 -16.85 -35.51
N ASN A 226 -18.45 -15.72 -36.06
CA ASN A 226 -19.69 -15.08 -35.62
C ASN A 226 -20.93 -15.98 -35.78
N ALA A 227 -20.96 -16.85 -36.78
CA ALA A 227 -22.03 -17.82 -36.96
C ALA A 227 -22.06 -18.86 -35.84
N GLU A 228 -20.88 -19.33 -35.42
CA GLU A 228 -20.71 -20.27 -34.31
C GLU A 228 -21.08 -19.62 -32.98
N LEU A 229 -20.67 -18.37 -32.75
CA LEU A 229 -21.09 -17.56 -31.60
C LEU A 229 -22.61 -17.41 -31.53
N PHE A 230 -23.26 -17.15 -32.67
CA PHE A 230 -24.72 -17.06 -32.73
C PHE A 230 -25.40 -18.38 -32.33
N GLU A 231 -24.88 -19.53 -32.76
CA GLU A 231 -25.41 -20.82 -32.29
C GLU A 231 -25.18 -21.04 -30.80
N LEU A 232 -24.03 -20.63 -30.25
CA LEU A 232 -23.76 -20.67 -28.81
C LEU A 232 -24.72 -19.79 -27.99
N THR A 233 -25.32 -18.73 -28.58
CA THR A 233 -26.36 -17.93 -27.90
C THR A 233 -27.62 -18.72 -27.56
N LYS A 234 -27.84 -19.89 -28.17
CA LYS A 234 -28.98 -20.76 -27.90
C LYS A 234 -28.73 -21.77 -26.78
N GLY A 235 -27.53 -21.76 -26.19
CA GLY A 235 -27.10 -22.66 -25.12
C GLY A 235 -27.66 -22.31 -23.73
N SER A 236 -26.96 -22.74 -22.67
CA SER A 236 -27.33 -22.39 -21.29
C SER A 236 -27.23 -20.88 -21.06
N GLN A 237 -27.97 -20.34 -20.07
CA GLN A 237 -28.06 -18.89 -19.82
C GLN A 237 -26.67 -18.22 -19.76
N THR A 238 -25.72 -18.82 -19.05
CA THR A 238 -24.37 -18.27 -18.87
C THR A 238 -23.55 -18.29 -20.16
N ILE A 239 -23.70 -19.33 -20.99
CA ILE A 239 -23.03 -19.41 -22.30
C ILE A 239 -23.69 -18.43 -23.27
N SER A 240 -25.01 -18.34 -23.22
CA SER A 240 -25.82 -17.50 -24.10
C SER A 240 -25.46 -16.02 -23.99
N GLU A 241 -25.41 -15.52 -22.75
CA GLU A 241 -25.01 -14.15 -22.45
C GLU A 241 -23.57 -13.88 -22.91
N LEU A 242 -22.65 -14.84 -22.69
CA LEU A 242 -21.23 -14.65 -23.00
C LEU A 242 -20.99 -14.60 -24.50
N ALA A 243 -21.58 -15.56 -25.23
CA ALA A 243 -21.52 -15.61 -26.68
C ALA A 243 -22.14 -14.36 -27.32
N SER A 244 -23.23 -13.85 -26.73
CA SER A 244 -23.87 -12.60 -27.17
C SER A 244 -22.93 -11.40 -27.00
N LEU A 245 -22.20 -11.32 -25.88
CA LEU A 245 -21.22 -10.26 -25.67
C LEU A 245 -20.03 -10.38 -26.64
N VAL A 246 -19.47 -11.58 -26.86
CA VAL A 246 -18.36 -11.77 -27.82
C VAL A 246 -18.81 -11.40 -29.23
N LEU A 247 -20.02 -11.80 -29.62
CA LEU A 247 -20.61 -11.42 -30.91
C LEU A 247 -20.76 -9.90 -31.02
N ALA A 248 -21.28 -9.24 -29.98
CA ALA A 248 -21.41 -7.79 -29.93
C ALA A 248 -20.04 -7.08 -30.00
N TYR A 249 -19.02 -7.64 -29.35
CA TYR A 249 -17.64 -7.14 -29.43
C TYR A 249 -17.11 -7.19 -30.87
N ASN A 250 -17.24 -8.34 -31.53
CA ASN A 250 -16.76 -8.51 -32.91
C ASN A 250 -17.47 -7.54 -33.88
N ILE A 251 -18.78 -7.33 -33.71
CA ILE A 251 -19.58 -6.41 -34.53
C ILE A 251 -19.18 -4.94 -34.29
N THR A 252 -19.07 -4.53 -33.03
CA THR A 252 -18.76 -3.13 -32.65
C THR A 252 -17.34 -2.76 -33.04
N LYS A 253 -16.39 -3.68 -32.87
CA LYS A 253 -15.00 -3.49 -33.30
C LYS A 253 -14.87 -3.41 -34.82
N ALA A 254 -15.55 -4.29 -35.56
CA ALA A 254 -15.61 -4.20 -37.03
C ALA A 254 -16.23 -2.88 -37.51
N SER A 255 -17.13 -2.30 -36.73
CA SER A 255 -17.77 -1.01 -36.99
C SER A 255 -16.94 0.21 -36.53
N LYS A 256 -15.71 0.00 -36.05
CA LYS A 256 -14.80 1.05 -35.53
C LYS A 256 -15.36 1.81 -34.32
N MET A 257 -16.24 1.17 -33.54
CA MET A 257 -16.76 1.71 -32.28
C MET A 257 -15.88 1.25 -31.11
N GLU A 258 -14.64 1.76 -31.05
CA GLU A 258 -13.61 1.27 -30.13
C GLU A 258 -14.03 1.35 -28.65
N SER A 259 -14.69 2.44 -28.23
CA SER A 259 -15.16 2.62 -26.86
C SER A 259 -16.20 1.59 -26.46
N THR A 260 -17.20 1.39 -27.32
CA THR A 260 -18.25 0.41 -27.10
C THR A 260 -17.71 -1.02 -27.15
N ALA A 261 -16.78 -1.31 -28.06
CA ALA A 261 -16.11 -2.60 -28.11
C ALA A 261 -15.32 -2.86 -26.81
N THR A 262 -14.62 -1.85 -26.30
CA THR A 262 -13.87 -1.94 -25.04
C THR A 262 -14.79 -2.20 -23.85
N ASP A 263 -15.91 -1.48 -23.74
CA ASP A 263 -16.93 -1.70 -22.71
C ASP A 263 -17.49 -3.12 -22.75
N ILE A 264 -17.81 -3.62 -23.94
CA ILE A 264 -18.29 -4.99 -24.13
C ILE A 264 -17.21 -6.00 -23.74
N HIS A 265 -15.95 -5.76 -24.11
CA HIS A 265 -14.82 -6.62 -23.74
C HIS A 265 -14.65 -6.71 -22.22
N ASN A 266 -14.77 -5.59 -21.51
CA ASN A 266 -14.73 -5.56 -20.05
C ASN A 266 -15.91 -6.35 -19.45
N ARG A 267 -17.09 -6.26 -20.05
CA ARG A 267 -18.25 -7.04 -19.63
C ARG A 267 -18.10 -8.55 -19.89
N ILE A 268 -17.44 -8.95 -20.98
CA ILE A 268 -17.07 -10.37 -21.25
C ILE A 268 -16.18 -10.91 -20.13
N LYS A 269 -15.17 -10.12 -19.73
CA LYS A 269 -14.27 -10.48 -18.61
C LYS A 269 -15.03 -10.65 -17.30
N GLN A 270 -15.95 -9.73 -16.98
CA GLN A 270 -16.81 -9.84 -15.79
C GLN A 270 -17.72 -11.07 -15.83
N GLN A 271 -18.30 -11.36 -17.00
CA GLN A 271 -19.33 -12.39 -17.14
C GLN A 271 -18.81 -13.83 -17.21
N LEU A 272 -17.54 -14.03 -17.57
CA LEU A 272 -16.88 -15.33 -17.39
C LEU A 272 -16.90 -15.79 -15.92
N ASN A 273 -17.38 -14.94 -15.00
CA ASN A 273 -17.54 -15.17 -13.57
C ASN A 273 -16.30 -15.87 -13.04
N LEU A 274 -15.18 -15.34 -13.51
CA LEU A 274 -13.90 -15.48 -12.92
C LEU A 274 -14.04 -14.80 -11.56
N LYS A 275 -14.64 -15.43 -10.56
CA LYS A 275 -14.53 -14.94 -9.19
C LYS A 275 -13.09 -15.24 -8.80
N GLY A 276 -12.31 -14.17 -8.67
CA GLY A 276 -10.84 -14.14 -8.79
C GLY A 276 -10.32 -13.29 -9.96
N PHE A 277 -11.19 -12.93 -10.91
CA PHE A 277 -11.05 -11.89 -11.94
C PHE A 277 -12.34 -11.05 -12.17
N GLU A 278 -13.07 -10.65 -11.10
CA GLU A 278 -13.01 -9.19 -10.87
C GLU A 278 -11.53 -8.98 -10.83
N THR A 279 -10.94 -8.26 -11.76
CA THR A 279 -9.48 -8.16 -11.78
C THR A 279 -8.95 -7.84 -10.35
N GLY A 280 -9.80 -7.32 -9.45
CA GLY A 280 -9.44 -6.72 -8.17
C GLY A 280 -8.90 -5.34 -8.50
N LEU A 281 -8.07 -5.32 -9.56
CA LEU A 281 -7.69 -4.19 -10.37
C LEU A 281 -8.90 -3.32 -10.70
N LYS A 282 -8.90 -2.17 -10.04
CA LYS A 282 -9.73 -1.03 -10.33
C LYS A 282 -9.57 -0.56 -11.78
N LEU A 283 -10.67 -0.09 -12.37
CA LEU A 283 -10.66 0.64 -13.65
C LEU A 283 -10.29 2.11 -13.40
N TYR A 284 -9.31 2.61 -14.15
CA TYR A 284 -8.86 3.99 -14.09
C TYR A 284 -9.32 4.75 -15.34
N GLY A 285 -9.81 5.98 -15.14
CA GLY A 285 -10.38 6.79 -16.23
C GLY A 285 -11.62 6.16 -16.86
N THR A 286 -11.75 6.29 -18.18
CA THR A 286 -12.85 5.68 -18.98
C THR A 286 -12.47 4.31 -19.55
N GLY A 287 -11.27 3.79 -19.25
CA GLY A 287 -10.75 2.59 -19.91
C GLY A 287 -10.11 2.85 -21.29
N GLU A 288 -10.13 4.10 -21.76
CA GLU A 288 -9.53 4.52 -23.02
C GLU A 288 -8.47 5.60 -22.82
N GLU A 289 -7.43 5.60 -23.66
CA GLU A 289 -6.51 6.72 -23.74
C GLU A 289 -7.17 7.85 -24.53
N THR A 290 -7.24 9.02 -23.91
CA THR A 290 -7.87 10.22 -24.45
C THR A 290 -6.86 11.35 -24.55
N THR A 291 -7.29 12.54 -24.95
CA THR A 291 -6.41 13.72 -24.96
C THR A 291 -5.90 14.10 -23.58
N ASP A 292 -6.61 13.71 -22.52
CA ASP A 292 -6.36 14.03 -21.11
C ASP A 292 -6.09 12.79 -20.23
N THR A 293 -6.02 11.59 -20.80
CA THR A 293 -5.71 10.34 -20.09
C THR A 293 -4.69 9.51 -20.87
N GLU A 294 -3.65 9.04 -20.20
CA GLU A 294 -2.65 8.11 -20.75
C GLU A 294 -2.40 6.95 -19.79
N TYR A 295 -2.18 5.75 -20.33
CA TYR A 295 -1.85 4.56 -19.55
C TYR A 295 -0.43 4.07 -19.84
N LYS A 296 0.27 3.66 -18.79
CA LYS A 296 1.57 3.00 -18.87
C LYS A 296 1.61 1.86 -17.88
N THR A 297 2.12 0.71 -18.30
CA THR A 297 2.24 -0.45 -17.41
C THR A 297 3.41 -0.32 -16.43
N SER A 298 4.41 0.52 -16.74
CA SER A 298 5.69 0.58 -16.03
C SER A 298 6.44 1.88 -16.32
N ILE A 299 7.32 2.33 -15.41
CA ILE A 299 8.36 3.34 -15.67
C ILE A 299 9.76 2.74 -15.85
N VAL A 300 9.92 1.43 -15.62
CA VAL A 300 11.19 0.70 -15.76
C VAL A 300 11.30 -0.04 -17.10
N PHE A 301 10.21 -0.62 -17.58
CA PHE A 301 10.19 -1.55 -18.70
C PHE A 301 9.59 -0.90 -19.95
N PRO A 302 10.39 -0.67 -21.02
CA PRO A 302 9.88 -0.14 -22.26
C PRO A 302 8.95 -1.10 -23.01
N ALA A 303 7.91 -0.55 -23.64
CA ALA A 303 7.02 -1.32 -24.50
C ALA A 303 7.73 -1.85 -25.76
N GLY A 304 7.47 -3.11 -26.15
CA GLY A 304 7.85 -3.66 -27.46
C GLY A 304 9.23 -4.34 -27.57
N GLY A 305 9.92 -4.63 -26.45
CA GLY A 305 11.14 -5.45 -26.46
C GLY A 305 10.84 -6.95 -26.52
N LYS A 306 11.59 -7.72 -27.32
CA LYS A 306 11.50 -9.21 -27.36
C LYS A 306 11.98 -9.90 -26.06
N THR A 307 12.43 -9.13 -25.08
CA THR A 307 12.80 -9.56 -23.73
C THR A 307 12.43 -8.44 -22.75
N SER A 308 11.87 -8.79 -21.59
CA SER A 308 11.53 -7.88 -20.48
C SER A 308 12.78 -7.38 -19.75
N THR A 309 13.75 -6.84 -20.47
CA THR A 309 14.96 -6.26 -19.86
C THR A 309 14.65 -4.87 -19.31
N PRO A 310 14.95 -4.58 -18.02
CA PRO A 310 14.81 -3.26 -17.43
C PRO A 310 15.60 -2.21 -18.25
N ASN A 311 14.95 -1.11 -18.64
CA ASN A 311 15.63 0.05 -19.22
C ASN A 311 14.90 1.33 -18.79
N PRO A 312 15.18 1.79 -17.55
CA PRO A 312 14.50 2.93 -16.94
C PRO A 312 14.73 4.23 -17.70
N GLU A 313 15.92 4.44 -18.24
CA GLU A 313 16.27 5.67 -18.98
C GLU A 313 15.37 5.85 -20.21
N LYS A 314 15.29 4.81 -21.05
CA LYS A 314 14.46 4.85 -22.26
C LYS A 314 12.98 4.96 -21.93
N GLN A 315 12.52 4.26 -20.90
CA GLN A 315 11.11 4.31 -20.52
C GLN A 315 10.76 5.68 -19.93
N MET A 316 11.60 6.23 -19.07
CA MET A 316 11.41 7.57 -18.50
C MET A 316 11.42 8.65 -19.58
N GLU A 317 12.25 8.54 -20.62
CA GLU A 317 12.21 9.46 -21.77
C GLU A 317 10.82 9.46 -22.45
N GLU A 318 10.19 8.30 -22.60
CA GLU A 318 8.85 8.19 -23.15
C GLU A 318 7.77 8.75 -22.20
N ILE A 319 7.93 8.56 -20.88
CA ILE A 319 7.07 9.17 -19.85
C ILE A 319 7.18 10.70 -19.90
N LEU A 320 8.38 11.25 -20.00
CA LEU A 320 8.59 12.69 -20.12
C LEU A 320 7.94 13.25 -21.39
N LYS A 321 8.02 12.55 -22.54
CA LYS A 321 7.28 12.97 -23.76
C LYS A 321 5.76 12.97 -23.56
N VAL A 322 5.22 12.07 -22.75
CA VAL A 322 3.79 12.08 -22.38
C VAL A 322 3.48 13.30 -21.54
N ILE A 323 4.27 13.58 -20.51
CA ILE A 323 4.09 14.74 -19.62
C ILE A 323 4.21 16.05 -20.40
N ASP A 324 5.20 16.17 -21.30
CA ASP A 324 5.37 17.30 -22.21
C ASP A 324 4.09 17.55 -23.03
N SER A 325 3.49 16.47 -23.53
CA SER A 325 2.23 16.56 -24.27
C SER A 325 1.05 17.03 -23.44
N PHE A 326 0.98 16.70 -22.14
CA PHE A 326 -0.04 17.22 -21.24
C PHE A 326 0.19 18.70 -20.90
N LEU A 327 1.44 19.08 -20.60
CA LEU A 327 1.84 20.48 -20.35
C LEU A 327 1.47 21.38 -21.53
N ASN A 328 1.71 20.92 -22.75
CA ASN A 328 1.51 21.68 -23.98
C ASN A 328 0.06 21.69 -24.50
N THR A 329 -0.81 20.84 -23.95
CA THR A 329 -2.24 20.74 -24.32
C THR A 329 -3.11 21.38 -23.22
N ALA A 330 -4.06 20.64 -22.64
CA ALA A 330 -5.03 21.11 -21.64
C ALA A 330 -4.77 20.51 -20.23
N GLY A 331 -3.61 19.87 -20.03
CA GLY A 331 -3.34 19.01 -18.88
C GLY A 331 -3.83 17.58 -19.13
N GLY A 332 -3.70 16.74 -18.11
CA GLY A 332 -4.18 15.35 -18.16
C GLY A 332 -3.68 14.52 -16.98
N THR A 333 -4.06 13.24 -16.99
CA THR A 333 -3.68 12.25 -15.96
C THR A 333 -2.95 11.09 -16.63
N LEU A 334 -1.75 10.81 -16.14
CA LEU A 334 -1.00 9.61 -16.45
C LEU A 334 -1.24 8.59 -15.35
N TYR A 335 -1.70 7.39 -15.72
CA TYR A 335 -1.77 6.26 -14.80
C TYR A 335 -0.68 5.24 -15.12
N VAL A 336 0.12 4.91 -14.11
CA VAL A 336 1.25 4.00 -14.18
C VAL A 336 0.94 2.72 -13.38
N GLY A 337 1.27 1.57 -13.96
CA GLY A 337 0.79 0.27 -13.50
C GLY A 337 -0.57 -0.09 -14.11
N VAL A 338 -0.98 0.61 -15.19
CA VAL A 338 -2.27 0.43 -15.86
C VAL A 338 -2.02 -0.02 -17.30
N ASN A 339 -2.74 -1.04 -17.73
CA ASN A 339 -2.62 -1.54 -19.10
C ASN A 339 -3.37 -0.64 -20.11
N ASN A 340 -3.21 -0.91 -21.40
CA ASN A 340 -3.83 -0.13 -22.48
C ASN A 340 -5.38 -0.13 -22.47
N TYR A 341 -6.01 -0.90 -21.58
CA TYR A 341 -7.46 -0.98 -21.40
C TYR A 341 -7.94 -0.27 -20.11
N GLY A 342 -7.05 0.47 -19.44
CA GLY A 342 -7.36 1.20 -18.20
C GLY A 342 -7.46 0.33 -16.94
N LEU A 343 -7.07 -0.93 -16.97
CA LEU A 343 -7.10 -1.82 -15.81
C LEU A 343 -5.76 -1.78 -15.05
N GLY A 344 -5.81 -1.52 -13.74
CA GLY A 344 -4.61 -1.35 -12.91
C GLY A 344 -3.89 -2.65 -12.57
N THR A 345 -2.96 -3.09 -13.41
CA THR A 345 -2.16 -4.32 -13.25
C THR A 345 -1.12 -4.28 -12.12
N GLY A 346 -0.79 -3.09 -11.62
CA GLY A 346 0.18 -2.87 -10.55
C GLY A 346 1.58 -2.53 -11.07
N VAL A 347 2.38 -1.89 -10.22
CA VAL A 347 3.80 -1.59 -10.48
C VAL A 347 4.75 -2.49 -9.68
N GLU A 348 4.29 -3.63 -9.17
CA GLU A 348 5.13 -4.48 -8.30
C GLU A 348 6.35 -5.05 -9.04
N GLU A 349 6.26 -5.28 -10.36
CA GLU A 349 7.44 -5.66 -11.15
C GLU A 349 8.51 -4.56 -11.16
N ASP A 350 8.10 -3.29 -11.17
CA ASP A 350 9.03 -2.16 -11.07
C ASP A 350 9.58 -2.04 -9.65
N LEU A 351 8.72 -2.10 -8.64
CA LEU A 351 9.09 -2.00 -7.23
C LEU A 351 10.10 -3.09 -6.83
N ASN A 352 9.91 -4.33 -7.30
CA ASN A 352 10.79 -5.45 -7.03
C ASN A 352 12.15 -5.38 -7.74
N THR A 353 12.35 -4.42 -8.66
CA THR A 353 13.68 -4.24 -9.27
C THR A 353 14.69 -3.72 -8.25
N ASN A 354 15.96 -3.99 -8.49
CA ASN A 354 17.09 -3.43 -7.75
C ASN A 354 17.24 -1.90 -7.89
N ILE A 355 16.37 -1.24 -8.65
CA ILE A 355 16.31 0.22 -8.73
C ILE A 355 15.48 0.75 -7.56
N TYR A 356 14.37 0.09 -7.24
CA TYR A 356 13.40 0.57 -6.26
C TYR A 356 13.40 -0.22 -4.95
N TYR A 357 13.86 -1.48 -4.89
CA TYR A 357 13.96 -2.28 -3.65
C TYR A 357 12.66 -2.29 -2.81
N ASN A 358 11.51 -2.33 -3.48
CA ASN A 358 10.17 -2.20 -2.88
C ASN A 358 9.91 -0.87 -2.13
N ASP A 359 10.71 0.16 -2.40
CA ASP A 359 10.54 1.52 -1.88
C ASP A 359 9.53 2.30 -2.74
N ARG A 360 8.29 2.35 -2.23
CA ARG A 360 7.17 3.12 -2.81
C ARG A 360 7.48 4.62 -2.86
N ASP A 361 8.18 5.17 -1.87
CA ASP A 361 8.50 6.60 -1.84
C ASP A 361 9.54 6.96 -2.89
N LYS A 362 10.54 6.09 -3.11
CA LYS A 362 11.49 6.22 -4.21
C LYS A 362 10.79 6.13 -5.57
N TYR A 363 9.80 5.25 -5.70
CA TYR A 363 9.01 5.12 -6.92
C TYR A 363 8.16 6.36 -7.20
N LEU A 364 7.53 6.94 -6.16
CA LEU A 364 6.76 8.20 -6.26
C LEU A 364 7.60 9.38 -6.74
N ARG A 365 8.87 9.45 -6.34
CA ARG A 365 9.79 10.53 -6.74
C ARG A 365 10.34 10.40 -8.15
N ALA A 366 10.28 9.21 -8.77
CA ALA A 366 10.90 8.96 -10.07
C ALA A 366 10.44 9.93 -11.19
N ILE A 367 9.14 10.23 -11.26
CA ILE A 367 8.59 11.17 -12.25
C ILE A 367 8.89 12.63 -11.88
N PRO A 368 8.64 13.10 -10.64
CA PRO A 368 9.04 14.44 -10.19
C PRO A 368 10.53 14.74 -10.38
N ASP A 369 11.42 13.80 -10.07
CA ASP A 369 12.86 13.95 -10.21
C ASP A 369 13.25 14.03 -11.69
N ALA A 370 12.66 13.18 -12.54
CA ALA A 370 12.88 13.23 -13.98
C ALA A 370 12.37 14.54 -14.62
N MET A 371 11.20 15.03 -14.19
CA MET A 371 10.68 16.33 -14.62
C MET A 371 11.59 17.48 -14.16
N SER A 372 12.08 17.40 -12.91
CA SER A 372 12.96 18.40 -12.33
C SER A 372 14.32 18.44 -13.03
N LEU A 373 14.88 17.28 -13.36
CA LEU A 373 16.11 17.17 -14.15
C LEU A 373 15.94 17.75 -15.56
N LYS A 374 14.78 17.51 -16.20
CA LYS A 374 14.56 17.92 -17.61
C LYS A 374 14.13 19.38 -17.76
N TRP A 375 13.32 19.91 -16.84
CA TRP A 375 12.68 21.22 -16.97
C TRP A 375 12.84 22.13 -15.73
N GLY A 376 13.54 21.68 -14.70
CA GLY A 376 13.76 22.40 -13.45
C GLY A 376 12.67 22.18 -12.40
N ASN A 377 13.07 22.30 -11.13
CA ASN A 377 12.21 22.07 -9.95
C ASN A 377 10.92 22.90 -9.95
N SER A 378 10.98 24.15 -10.44
CA SER A 378 9.81 25.04 -10.47
C SER A 378 8.69 24.47 -11.34
N LEU A 379 9.04 23.80 -12.44
CA LEU A 379 8.07 23.23 -13.36
C LEU A 379 7.41 21.99 -12.75
N ALA A 380 8.21 21.06 -12.21
CA ALA A 380 7.69 19.88 -11.54
C ALA A 380 6.76 20.26 -10.37
N ALA A 381 7.18 21.17 -9.50
CA ALA A 381 6.41 21.58 -8.32
C ALA A 381 5.11 22.34 -8.66
N THR A 382 5.08 23.09 -9.77
CA THR A 382 3.92 23.92 -10.14
C THR A 382 2.90 23.15 -10.97
N TYR A 383 3.36 22.26 -11.85
CA TYR A 383 2.52 21.64 -12.87
C TYR A 383 2.18 20.17 -12.60
N ILE A 384 2.86 19.49 -11.68
CA ILE A 384 2.30 18.29 -11.07
C ILE A 384 1.25 18.75 -10.06
N GLU A 385 -0.03 18.60 -10.40
CA GLU A 385 -1.13 18.92 -9.49
C GLU A 385 -1.16 17.96 -8.30
N ASP A 386 -0.89 16.70 -8.58
CA ASP A 386 -1.05 15.59 -7.64
C ASP A 386 -0.29 14.36 -8.17
N ILE A 387 0.43 13.69 -7.27
CA ILE A 387 1.10 12.43 -7.54
C ILE A 387 0.98 11.54 -6.30
N ARG A 388 0.38 10.37 -6.46
CA ARG A 388 0.18 9.44 -5.35
C ARG A 388 -0.06 8.02 -5.84
N PHE A 389 0.12 7.06 -4.95
CA PHE A 389 -0.52 5.77 -5.13
C PHE A 389 -2.02 5.87 -4.90
N ASP A 390 -2.78 5.00 -5.55
CA ASP A 390 -4.21 4.92 -5.32
C ASP A 390 -4.53 4.23 -3.99
N ASP A 391 -4.74 5.00 -2.94
CA ASP A 391 -5.08 4.50 -1.60
C ASP A 391 -6.40 3.73 -1.55
N ALA A 392 -7.27 3.89 -2.55
CA ALA A 392 -8.53 3.15 -2.64
C ALA A 392 -8.39 1.78 -3.32
N ASN A 393 -7.21 1.46 -3.88
CA ASN A 393 -6.92 0.18 -4.50
C ASN A 393 -6.00 -0.65 -3.59
N ASN A 394 -6.58 -1.52 -2.78
CA ASN A 394 -5.83 -2.29 -1.77
C ASN A 394 -5.09 -3.50 -2.37
N ASP A 395 -5.37 -3.87 -3.62
CA ASP A 395 -4.85 -5.09 -4.23
C ASP A 395 -3.53 -4.87 -4.98
N LYS A 396 -3.32 -3.66 -5.53
CA LYS A 396 -2.22 -3.34 -6.43
C LYS A 396 -1.77 -1.89 -6.33
N ASP A 397 -0.47 -1.69 -6.49
CA ASP A 397 0.13 -0.36 -6.46
C ASP A 397 -0.02 0.31 -7.82
N ILE A 398 -0.84 1.36 -7.88
CA ILE A 398 -1.07 2.15 -9.09
C ILE A 398 -0.69 3.59 -8.82
N LEU A 399 0.24 4.11 -9.62
CA LEU A 399 0.71 5.48 -9.49
C LEU A 399 -0.12 6.39 -10.40
N ILE A 400 -0.77 7.38 -9.79
CA ILE A 400 -1.56 8.40 -10.47
C ILE A 400 -0.75 9.68 -10.52
N VAL A 401 -0.57 10.27 -11.71
CA VAL A 401 0.13 11.55 -11.90
C VAL A 401 -0.76 12.51 -12.66
N LYS A 402 -1.19 13.59 -12.01
CA LYS A 402 -2.05 14.62 -12.61
C LYS A 402 -1.23 15.86 -12.97
N ILE A 403 -1.30 16.27 -14.24
CA ILE A 403 -0.49 17.34 -14.81
C ILE A 403 -1.38 18.51 -15.26
N ARG A 404 -1.05 19.73 -14.82
CA ARG A 404 -1.68 20.99 -15.24
C ARG A 404 -1.10 21.48 -16.57
N PRO A 405 -1.89 22.16 -17.41
CA PRO A 405 -1.37 22.76 -18.64
C PRO A 405 -0.42 23.94 -18.35
N HIS A 406 0.69 23.99 -19.08
CA HIS A 406 1.67 25.09 -19.05
C HIS A 406 1.35 26.16 -20.10
N GLN A 407 1.12 27.41 -19.66
CA GLN A 407 0.61 28.48 -20.53
C GLN A 407 1.48 28.81 -21.75
N ALA A 408 2.80 28.84 -21.61
CA ALA A 408 3.70 29.14 -22.73
C ALA A 408 4.14 27.90 -23.52
N GLY A 409 3.76 26.70 -23.06
CA GLY A 409 4.34 25.43 -23.46
C GLY A 409 5.80 25.25 -23.03
N VAL A 410 6.29 24.02 -23.13
CA VAL A 410 7.60 23.56 -22.70
C VAL A 410 8.15 22.63 -23.78
N PRO A 411 9.41 22.76 -24.21
CA PRO A 411 10.01 21.81 -25.13
C PRO A 411 10.73 20.68 -24.41
N ILE A 412 10.87 19.55 -25.11
CA ILE A 412 11.83 18.50 -24.82
C ILE A 412 12.78 18.36 -26.02
N ASP A 413 14.08 18.56 -25.79
CA ASP A 413 15.14 18.50 -26.82
C ASP A 413 14.79 19.32 -28.09
N GLY A 414 14.28 20.54 -27.87
CA GLY A 414 13.93 21.50 -28.93
C GLY A 414 12.59 21.26 -29.65
N ASN A 415 11.76 20.33 -29.18
CA ASN A 415 10.47 20.01 -29.79
C ASN A 415 9.33 20.06 -28.77
N TRP A 416 8.13 20.43 -29.21
CA TRP A 416 6.91 20.45 -28.40
C TRP A 416 6.04 19.27 -28.78
N TYR A 417 5.71 18.41 -27.82
CA TYR A 417 4.73 17.36 -28.02
C TYR A 417 3.36 17.89 -27.63
N VAL A 418 2.32 17.55 -28.39
CA VAL A 418 0.91 17.89 -28.08
C VAL A 418 0.03 16.66 -28.22
N ARG A 419 -1.06 16.57 -27.45
CA ARG A 419 -2.04 15.47 -27.53
C ARG A 419 -3.01 15.71 -28.68
N VAL A 420 -3.17 14.71 -29.55
CA VAL A 420 -4.18 14.65 -30.61
C VAL A 420 -4.87 13.28 -30.55
N GLY A 421 -6.08 13.25 -30.00
CA GLY A 421 -6.74 11.99 -29.65
C GLY A 421 -5.93 11.21 -28.60
N SER A 422 -5.70 9.92 -28.84
CA SER A 422 -4.86 9.04 -28.02
C SER A 422 -3.36 9.12 -28.34
N SER A 423 -2.95 9.98 -29.28
CA SER A 423 -1.58 10.04 -29.78
C SER A 423 -0.88 11.36 -29.44
N LYS A 424 0.46 11.33 -29.41
CA LYS A 424 1.31 12.52 -29.29
C LYS A 424 1.84 12.94 -30.64
N ARG A 425 1.70 14.22 -30.99
CA ARG A 425 2.26 14.82 -32.20
C ARG A 425 3.44 15.71 -31.83
N LYS A 426 4.56 15.52 -32.52
CA LYS A 426 5.78 16.32 -32.38
C LYS A 426 5.67 17.56 -33.27
N LEU A 427 5.91 18.74 -32.71
CA LEU A 427 5.86 20.04 -33.39
C LEU A 427 7.17 20.80 -33.23
N THR A 428 7.54 21.58 -34.25
CA THR A 428 8.59 22.60 -34.13
C THR A 428 8.09 23.82 -33.35
N LYS A 429 8.98 24.77 -33.05
CA LYS A 429 8.60 26.02 -32.36
C LYS A 429 7.53 26.79 -33.15
N GLU A 430 7.70 26.90 -34.47
CA GLU A 430 6.79 27.61 -35.36
C GLU A 430 5.41 26.95 -35.41
N GLU A 431 5.37 25.63 -35.56
CA GLU A 431 4.14 24.84 -35.58
C GLU A 431 3.42 24.89 -34.22
N PHE A 432 4.17 24.88 -33.11
CA PHE A 432 3.61 25.00 -31.78
C PHE A 432 3.02 26.38 -31.50
N ASP A 433 3.70 27.46 -31.93
CA ASP A 433 3.19 28.82 -31.78
C ASP A 433 1.91 29.05 -32.63
N GLU A 434 1.81 28.42 -33.80
CA GLU A 434 0.59 28.38 -34.60
C GLU A 434 -0.53 27.59 -33.90
N TYR A 435 -0.22 26.41 -33.37
CA TYR A 435 -1.15 25.61 -32.56
C TYR A 435 -1.70 26.39 -31.36
N GLN A 436 -0.84 27.11 -30.63
CA GLN A 436 -1.25 27.92 -29.49
C GLN A 436 -2.21 29.05 -29.86
N ARG A 437 -2.04 29.67 -31.04
CA ARG A 437 -2.94 30.74 -31.51
C ARG A 437 -4.29 30.21 -31.97
N LEU A 438 -4.32 29.08 -32.66
CA LEU A 438 -5.49 28.64 -33.42
C LEU A 438 -6.31 27.54 -32.71
N ASN A 439 -5.64 26.63 -32.01
CA ASN A 439 -6.22 25.33 -31.67
C ASN A 439 -6.17 24.97 -30.17
N ARG A 440 -5.36 25.67 -29.36
CA ARG A 440 -5.21 25.35 -27.93
C ARG A 440 -6.39 25.86 -27.10
N LYS A 441 -7.11 24.93 -26.46
CA LYS A 441 -8.18 25.23 -25.50
C LYS A 441 -7.69 24.98 -24.07
N LEU A 442 -7.56 26.05 -23.29
CA LEU A 442 -7.15 25.98 -21.89
C LEU A 442 -8.38 26.03 -20.96
N PRO A 443 -8.36 25.33 -19.81
CA PRO A 443 -9.44 25.38 -18.82
C PRO A 443 -9.79 26.81 -18.37
N GLU A 444 -11.09 27.11 -18.19
CA GLU A 444 -11.59 28.47 -17.90
C GLU A 444 -11.01 29.10 -16.62
N GLN A 445 -10.66 28.30 -15.62
CA GLN A 445 -10.06 28.77 -14.36
C GLN A 445 -8.74 29.52 -14.55
N ILE A 446 -7.94 29.20 -15.57
CA ILE A 446 -6.65 29.86 -15.84
C ILE A 446 -6.83 31.14 -16.69
N GLN A 447 -7.95 31.26 -17.41
CA GLN A 447 -8.24 32.47 -18.20
C GLN A 447 -8.57 33.68 -17.31
N ALA A 448 -9.04 33.45 -16.06
CA ALA A 448 -9.28 34.49 -15.08
C ALA A 448 -7.99 35.10 -14.50
N GLU A 449 -6.92 34.32 -14.34
CA GLU A 449 -5.62 34.79 -13.82
C GLU A 449 -4.89 35.75 -14.80
N LYS A 450 -5.19 35.67 -16.11
CA LYS A 450 -4.68 36.61 -17.11
C LYS A 450 -5.13 38.05 -16.89
N ALA A 451 -6.26 38.30 -16.23
CA ALA A 451 -6.78 39.65 -16.05
C ALA A 451 -6.06 40.43 -14.93
N THR A 452 -5.34 39.75 -14.05
CA THR A 452 -4.75 40.37 -12.84
C THR A 452 -3.23 40.56 -12.94
N ILE A 453 -2.53 39.85 -13.82
CA ILE A 453 -1.04 39.79 -13.87
C ILE A 453 -0.45 40.72 -14.96
N GLY A 454 -1.26 41.60 -15.56
CA GLY A 454 -0.83 42.48 -16.66
C GLY A 454 0.21 43.56 -16.34
N ASN A 455 0.72 43.67 -15.11
CA ASN A 455 1.71 44.68 -14.72
C ASN A 455 2.71 44.15 -13.68
N ALA A 456 3.69 43.35 -14.11
CA ALA A 456 4.99 43.27 -13.45
C ALA A 456 6.02 42.70 -14.44
N GLN A 457 7.03 43.51 -14.78
CA GLN A 457 8.17 43.07 -15.58
C GLN A 457 9.01 42.05 -14.81
N PHE A 458 9.36 40.96 -15.48
CA PHE A 458 10.32 39.97 -15.03
C PHE A 458 11.75 40.54 -15.03
N SER A 459 12.45 40.34 -13.91
CA SER A 459 13.91 40.33 -13.82
C SER A 459 14.32 39.16 -12.91
N GLU A 460 15.02 38.17 -13.46
CA GLU A 460 15.75 37.13 -12.74
C GLU A 460 17.26 37.44 -12.77
N PRO A 461 18.13 36.81 -11.94
CA PRO A 461 17.89 36.25 -10.60
C PRO A 461 19.01 36.64 -9.60
N GLU A 462 18.75 36.54 -8.29
CA GLU A 462 19.82 36.25 -7.33
C GLU A 462 19.33 35.38 -6.17
N LYS A 463 20.24 34.51 -5.72
CA LYS A 463 20.04 33.27 -4.96
C LYS A 463 19.49 33.43 -3.54
N SER A 464 18.75 32.40 -3.15
CA SER A 464 18.89 31.53 -1.94
C SER A 464 17.51 31.24 -1.36
N VAL A 465 17.19 30.00 -0.95
CA VAL A 465 17.23 29.53 0.45
C VAL A 465 16.81 28.02 0.49
N PRO A 466 17.30 27.22 1.45
CA PRO A 466 17.52 25.78 1.37
C PRO A 466 16.30 24.88 1.59
N THR A 467 16.45 23.68 1.05
CA THR A 467 15.55 22.52 1.11
C THR A 467 15.77 21.68 2.38
N GLY A 468 14.66 21.43 3.09
CA GLY A 468 14.50 20.47 4.19
C GLY A 468 14.67 18.99 3.82
N PRO A 469 15.53 18.17 4.45
CA PRO A 469 15.58 16.73 4.43
C PRO A 469 14.37 16.10 5.11
N LEU A 470 14.04 14.97 4.51
CA LEU A 470 13.17 13.95 5.02
C LEU A 470 13.73 13.42 6.34
N VAL A 471 12.84 13.15 7.30
CA VAL A 471 13.14 12.15 8.33
C VAL A 471 12.00 11.14 8.40
N THR A 472 12.38 9.87 8.32
CA THR A 472 11.50 8.70 8.42
C THR A 472 11.37 8.27 9.89
N SER A 473 10.51 7.29 10.16
CA SER A 473 10.22 6.82 11.52
C SER A 473 10.75 5.40 11.72
N LYS A 474 11.90 5.27 12.38
CA LYS A 474 12.26 4.10 13.21
C LYS A 474 12.23 4.52 14.68
N GLU A 475 11.75 3.67 15.58
CA GLU A 475 11.55 3.99 17.00
C GLU A 475 12.84 4.43 17.76
N ASP A 476 14.03 4.36 17.13
CA ASP A 476 15.33 4.81 17.67
C ASP A 476 16.13 5.79 16.77
N GLU A 477 15.46 6.45 15.83
CA GLU A 477 16.12 7.35 14.86
C GLU A 477 16.66 8.65 15.50
N VAL A 478 17.83 9.10 15.05
CA VAL A 478 18.42 10.40 15.42
C VAL A 478 18.27 11.34 14.22
N HIS A 479 17.51 12.41 14.39
CA HIS A 479 17.26 13.41 13.35
C HIS A 479 18.50 14.29 13.09
N THR A 480 18.62 14.87 11.90
CA THR A 480 19.59 15.95 11.60
C THR A 480 18.87 17.20 11.12
N SER A 481 19.61 18.32 11.08
CA SER A 481 19.08 19.63 10.68
C SER A 481 18.41 19.53 9.33
N ARG A 482 17.24 20.19 9.24
CA ARG A 482 16.55 20.29 7.98
C ARG A 482 17.16 21.32 7.03
N ILE A 483 17.86 22.30 7.56
CA ILE A 483 18.35 23.41 6.74
C ILE A 483 19.74 23.09 6.19
N ARG A 484 20.54 22.34 6.96
CA ARG A 484 21.86 21.85 6.53
C ARG A 484 21.73 20.61 5.66
N LYS A 485 22.28 20.66 4.45
CA LYS A 485 22.35 19.51 3.55
C LYS A 485 23.35 18.47 4.02
N ASN A 486 22.88 17.24 4.21
CA ASN A 486 23.68 16.09 4.63
C ASN A 486 23.69 14.99 3.55
N VAL A 487 24.37 15.26 2.43
CA VAL A 487 24.42 14.36 1.28
C VAL A 487 25.59 13.39 1.44
N LEU A 488 25.30 12.11 1.74
CA LEU A 488 26.32 11.11 2.08
C LEU A 488 27.13 10.61 0.87
N ALA A 489 26.55 10.65 -0.32
CA ALA A 489 27.17 10.18 -1.55
C ALA A 489 26.63 10.97 -2.76
N GLU A 490 27.48 11.19 -3.76
CA GLU A 490 27.17 12.01 -4.93
C GLU A 490 25.86 11.63 -5.61
N TYR A 491 25.61 10.33 -5.81
CA TYR A 491 24.42 9.85 -6.49
C TYR A 491 23.09 10.07 -5.72
N LEU A 492 23.14 10.43 -4.43
CA LEU A 492 21.92 10.71 -3.65
C LEU A 492 21.35 12.10 -3.96
N ASP A 493 22.22 13.08 -4.19
CA ASP A 493 21.86 14.46 -4.51
C ASP A 493 23.06 15.13 -5.22
N PRO A 494 23.28 14.86 -6.52
CA PRO A 494 24.48 15.31 -7.24
C PRO A 494 24.67 16.82 -7.26
N ASP A 495 23.55 17.57 -7.23
CA ASP A 495 23.56 19.03 -7.29
C ASP A 495 23.99 19.69 -5.96
N ASN A 496 23.81 18.97 -4.83
CA ASN A 496 24.16 19.45 -3.50
C ASN A 496 25.29 18.65 -2.85
N TYR A 497 25.87 17.67 -3.55
CA TYR A 497 27.00 16.90 -3.06
C TYR A 497 28.26 17.76 -3.01
N ALA A 498 28.96 17.70 -1.88
CA ALA A 498 30.29 18.22 -1.70
C ALA A 498 31.14 17.13 -1.06
N GLU A 499 32.35 16.93 -1.58
CA GLU A 499 33.26 15.89 -1.10
C GLU A 499 33.51 16.06 0.41
N PRO A 500 33.11 15.10 1.25
CA PRO A 500 33.34 15.17 2.70
C PRO A 500 34.81 14.93 3.04
N ILE A 501 35.29 15.58 4.08
CA ILE A 501 36.60 15.31 4.69
C ILE A 501 36.54 14.20 5.77
N GLY A 502 35.34 13.71 6.05
CA GLY A 502 35.07 12.58 6.93
C GLY A 502 33.58 12.47 7.27
N PHE A 503 33.25 11.44 8.05
CA PHE A 503 31.88 11.15 8.45
C PHE A 503 31.79 10.88 9.95
N PHE A 504 30.71 11.34 10.56
CA PHE A 504 30.37 11.08 11.95
C PHE A 504 29.19 10.13 12.03
N LYS A 505 29.42 8.93 12.56
CA LYS A 505 28.41 7.88 12.72
C LYS A 505 27.94 7.81 14.16
N PHE A 506 26.62 7.89 14.35
CA PHE A 506 25.95 7.62 15.61
C PHE A 506 25.43 6.20 15.60
N LEU A 507 25.82 5.42 16.59
CA LEU A 507 25.49 4.00 16.67
C LEU A 507 24.59 3.75 17.89
N SER A 508 23.96 2.57 17.92
CA SER A 508 23.22 2.07 19.08
C SER A 508 24.14 1.93 20.31
N GLY A 509 23.55 1.87 21.50
CA GLY A 509 24.31 1.72 22.75
C GLY A 509 25.17 2.94 23.12
N ALA A 510 24.72 4.15 22.74
CA ALA A 510 25.41 5.41 23.02
C ALA A 510 26.86 5.45 22.49
N LYS A 511 27.05 4.97 21.26
CA LYS A 511 28.34 4.95 20.57
C LYS A 511 28.41 5.99 19.43
N PHE A 512 29.63 6.46 19.19
CA PHE A 512 30.01 7.39 18.15
C PHE A 512 31.28 6.88 17.47
N ARG A 513 31.36 7.03 16.15
CA ARG A 513 32.54 6.66 15.37
C ARG A 513 32.80 7.71 14.30
N LYS A 514 34.06 8.12 14.16
CA LYS A 514 34.54 8.90 13.02
C LYS A 514 35.03 7.94 11.93
N MET A 515 34.67 8.21 10.68
CA MET A 515 35.12 7.50 9.48
C MET A 515 35.81 8.47 8.53
N ASP A 516 36.79 8.00 7.77
CA ASP A 516 37.41 8.79 6.69
C ASP A 516 36.59 8.65 5.39
N ASP A 517 36.15 7.43 5.07
CA ASP A 517 35.38 7.12 3.87
C ASP A 517 33.95 6.70 4.20
N TYR A 518 33.03 6.89 3.26
CA TYR A 518 31.66 6.42 3.38
C TYR A 518 31.60 4.89 3.24
N ASP A 519 31.07 4.21 4.26
CA ASP A 519 31.09 2.74 4.36
C ASP A 519 29.78 2.05 3.93
N TYR A 520 28.79 2.83 3.43
CA TYR A 520 27.49 2.37 2.94
C TYR A 520 26.71 1.48 3.93
N ASP A 521 26.96 1.63 5.23
CA ASP A 521 26.33 0.81 6.26
C ASP A 521 25.01 1.42 6.77
N ASP A 522 23.94 0.63 6.66
CA ASP A 522 22.56 0.99 7.02
C ASP A 522 22.22 0.72 8.50
N LEU A 523 23.17 0.29 9.33
CA LEU A 523 22.96 -0.03 10.75
C LEU A 523 23.19 1.16 11.69
N SER A 524 23.72 2.28 11.20
CA SER A 524 23.91 3.49 12.00
C SER A 524 22.58 4.20 12.27
N LEU A 525 22.45 4.82 13.45
CA LEU A 525 21.28 5.64 13.80
C LEU A 525 21.24 6.94 13.00
N LEU A 526 22.42 7.48 12.66
CA LEU A 526 22.61 8.64 11.81
C LEU A 526 24.08 8.66 11.34
N THR A 527 24.30 9.02 10.08
CA THR A 527 25.63 9.38 9.57
C THR A 527 25.61 10.82 9.10
N LEU A 528 26.56 11.63 9.56
CA LEU A 528 26.74 13.02 9.11
C LEU A 528 27.99 13.13 8.25
N THR A 529 27.89 13.82 7.12
CA THR A 529 29.07 14.29 6.39
C THR A 529 29.72 15.44 7.14
N VAL A 530 31.04 15.54 7.06
CA VAL A 530 31.81 16.70 7.54
C VAL A 530 32.46 17.35 6.32
N LEU A 531 32.09 18.59 6.01
CA LEU A 531 32.67 19.31 4.88
C LEU A 531 33.88 20.14 5.34
N GLU A 532 34.80 20.44 4.41
CA GLU A 532 36.04 21.17 4.74
C GLU A 532 35.78 22.52 5.43
N HIS A 533 34.78 23.27 4.96
CA HIS A 533 34.40 24.56 5.54
C HIS A 533 33.74 24.45 6.92
N GLU A 534 33.42 23.23 7.37
CA GLU A 534 32.79 22.96 8.67
C GLU A 534 33.79 22.48 9.72
N LEU A 535 35.07 22.36 9.40
CA LEU A 535 36.10 21.88 10.33
C LEU A 535 36.17 22.72 11.62
N LYS A 536 35.93 24.03 11.51
CA LYS A 536 35.93 24.99 12.64
C LYS A 536 34.56 25.19 13.27
N ASN A 537 33.56 24.44 12.83
CA ASN A 537 32.20 24.48 13.37
C ASN A 537 32.05 23.50 14.54
N TYR A 538 30.82 23.38 15.06
CA TYR A 538 30.50 22.53 16.20
C TYR A 538 29.48 21.47 15.82
N LEU A 539 29.67 20.26 16.33
CA LEU A 539 28.65 19.24 16.39
C LEU A 539 27.69 19.57 17.54
N VAL A 540 26.42 19.74 17.22
CA VAL A 540 25.33 20.00 18.16
C VAL A 540 24.55 18.72 18.39
N LEU A 541 24.39 18.32 19.65
CA LEU A 541 23.65 17.12 20.07
C LEU A 541 22.46 17.52 20.94
N GLY A 542 21.24 17.20 20.49
CA GLY A 542 19.99 17.46 21.21
C GLY A 542 19.42 16.18 21.82
N TYR A 543 19.15 16.21 23.12
CA TYR A 543 18.68 15.06 23.90
C TYR A 543 17.20 15.17 24.28
N ALA A 544 16.52 14.03 24.44
CA ALA A 544 15.09 13.97 24.77
C ALA A 544 14.72 14.70 26.08
N ASN A 545 15.67 14.86 26.99
CA ASN A 545 15.51 15.58 28.26
C ASN A 545 15.71 17.10 28.14
N GLY A 546 15.89 17.65 26.94
CA GLY A 546 16.05 19.08 26.70
C GLY A 546 17.48 19.60 26.72
N HIS A 547 18.47 18.77 27.08
CA HIS A 547 19.86 19.20 27.07
C HIS A 547 20.42 19.26 25.64
N ILE A 548 21.28 20.25 25.43
CA ILE A 548 22.02 20.46 24.18
C ILE A 548 23.51 20.46 24.50
N ALA A 549 24.29 19.62 23.83
CA ALA A 549 25.74 19.61 23.91
C ALA A 549 26.34 20.21 22.62
N LYS A 550 27.42 20.99 22.76
CA LYS A 550 28.15 21.63 21.67
C LYS A 550 29.60 21.14 21.70
N VAL A 551 30.02 20.40 20.68
CA VAL A 551 31.33 19.73 20.63
C VAL A 551 32.12 20.22 19.41
N PRO A 552 33.39 20.65 19.54
CA PRO A 552 34.19 21.10 18.39
C PRO A 552 34.39 20.00 17.34
N VAL A 553 34.10 20.28 16.07
CA VAL A 553 34.30 19.32 14.96
C VAL A 553 35.78 18.99 14.77
N GLU A 554 36.66 19.99 14.87
CA GLU A 554 38.11 19.83 14.73
C GLU A 554 38.67 18.75 15.67
N GLU A 555 38.26 18.74 16.95
CA GLU A 555 38.69 17.72 17.91
C GLU A 555 38.19 16.31 17.54
N LEU A 556 36.96 16.21 17.01
CA LEU A 556 36.38 14.93 16.60
C LEU A 556 37.03 14.38 15.33
N MET A 557 37.53 15.24 14.45
CA MET A 557 38.22 14.83 13.23
C MET A 557 39.59 14.19 13.50
N GLU A 558 40.20 14.49 14.64
CA GLU A 558 41.43 13.85 15.13
C GLU A 558 41.20 12.43 15.69
N TYR A 559 39.95 11.99 15.85
CA TYR A 559 39.66 10.67 16.40
C TYR A 559 40.07 9.55 15.43
N GLN A 560 40.66 8.50 15.98
CA GLN A 560 40.91 7.26 15.23
C GLN A 560 39.59 6.56 14.88
N GLN A 561 39.55 5.81 13.77
CA GLN A 561 38.38 5.02 13.36
C GLN A 561 38.09 3.85 14.33
N ARG A 562 37.47 4.14 15.47
CA ARG A 562 37.01 3.19 16.49
C ARG A 562 35.79 3.76 17.22
N ASP A 563 35.18 2.94 18.06
CA ASP A 563 34.02 3.37 18.85
C ASP A 563 34.42 4.19 20.08
N TYR A 564 33.81 5.36 20.20
CA TYR A 564 33.82 6.21 21.37
C TYR A 564 32.44 6.19 22.01
N SER A 565 32.39 6.41 23.31
CA SER A 565 31.12 6.60 24.01
C SER A 565 30.68 8.07 23.88
N ARG A 566 29.37 8.26 23.79
CA ARG A 566 28.69 9.55 23.99
C ARG A 566 27.79 9.47 25.22
N ASN A 567 27.32 10.62 25.69
CA ASN A 567 26.41 10.69 26.83
C ASN A 567 25.21 9.76 26.61
N ALA A 568 24.92 8.96 27.64
CA ALA A 568 23.90 7.93 27.67
C ALA A 568 22.78 8.23 28.69
N ASP A 569 22.88 9.35 29.43
CA ASP A 569 21.92 9.73 30.47
C ASP A 569 20.53 10.05 29.90
N SER A 570 20.46 10.38 28.61
CA SER A 570 19.21 10.60 27.89
C SER A 570 19.34 10.10 26.45
N LYS A 571 18.20 9.72 25.85
CA LYS A 571 18.13 9.40 24.43
C LYS A 571 18.55 10.61 23.59
N LEU A 572 19.43 10.38 22.62
CA LEU A 572 19.80 11.37 21.61
C LEU A 572 18.68 11.41 20.56
N VAL A 573 18.19 12.61 20.25
CA VAL A 573 17.08 12.81 19.32
C VAL A 573 17.54 13.57 18.08
N PHE A 574 18.57 14.40 18.22
CA PHE A 574 19.06 15.26 17.14
C PHE A 574 20.58 15.36 17.14
N ALA A 575 21.19 15.34 15.96
CA ALA A 575 22.58 15.72 15.78
C ALA A 575 22.81 16.43 14.44
N SER A 576 23.50 17.57 14.45
CA SER A 576 23.91 18.27 13.23
C SER A 576 25.14 19.14 13.45
N ILE A 577 25.77 19.61 12.38
CA ILE A 577 26.90 20.53 12.45
C ILE A 577 26.40 21.97 12.27
N ALA A 578 26.87 22.89 13.10
CA ALA A 578 26.41 24.28 13.11
C ALA A 578 27.58 25.24 13.34
N ASN A 579 27.52 26.41 12.71
CA ASN A 579 28.47 27.49 12.93
C ASN A 579 28.22 28.16 14.31
N ALA A 580 29.24 28.79 14.88
CA ALA A 580 29.15 29.54 16.14
C ALA A 580 28.03 30.59 16.18
N ASP A 581 27.75 31.22 15.03
CA ASP A 581 26.78 32.30 14.89
C ASP A 581 25.35 31.80 14.56
N ASP A 582 25.18 30.49 14.36
CA ASP A 582 23.86 29.88 14.17
C ASP A 582 23.09 29.81 15.51
N ALA A 583 21.80 29.51 15.44
CA ALA A 583 20.95 29.35 16.61
C ALA A 583 20.26 27.97 16.63
N VAL A 584 20.01 27.45 17.83
CA VAL A 584 19.32 26.18 18.04
C VAL A 584 17.86 26.44 18.39
N MET A 585 16.95 25.99 17.53
CA MET A 585 15.52 25.97 17.79
C MET A 585 15.19 24.73 18.61
N THR A 586 14.44 24.91 19.69
CA THR A 586 13.86 23.82 20.49
C THR A 586 12.33 23.90 20.40
N ILE A 587 11.70 22.82 19.94
CA ILE A 587 10.24 22.65 19.93
C ILE A 587 9.87 21.61 20.98
N SER A 588 9.01 21.99 21.92
CA SER A 588 8.71 21.17 23.09
C SER A 588 7.28 21.34 23.59
N LYS A 589 6.79 20.39 24.38
CA LYS A 589 5.54 20.53 25.13
C LYS A 589 5.80 21.10 26.51
N GLU A 590 4.99 22.07 26.91
CA GLU A 590 5.02 22.62 28.27
C GLU A 590 4.68 21.54 29.32
N ASN A 591 5.26 21.63 30.51
CA ASN A 591 4.88 20.81 31.66
C ASN A 591 3.74 21.48 32.44
N LYS A 592 2.51 21.38 31.90
CA LYS A 592 1.28 21.94 32.48
C LYS A 592 0.14 20.95 32.33
N THR A 593 -0.95 21.14 33.10
CA THR A 593 -2.16 20.28 33.04
C THR A 593 -2.79 20.21 31.64
N ARG A 594 -2.63 21.26 30.84
CA ARG A 594 -2.98 21.30 29.41
C ARG A 594 -1.75 21.76 28.64
N PRO A 595 -0.88 20.82 28.23
CA PRO A 595 0.39 21.17 27.60
C PRO A 595 0.14 21.78 26.22
N LYS A 596 0.80 22.91 25.95
CA LYS A 596 0.88 23.48 24.60
C LYS A 596 2.22 23.11 23.99
N VAL A 597 2.25 22.98 22.67
CA VAL A 597 3.51 22.93 21.93
C VAL A 597 4.04 24.35 21.78
N VAL A 598 5.32 24.54 22.08
CA VAL A 598 5.99 25.84 22.06
C VAL A 598 7.35 25.74 21.37
N MET A 599 7.75 26.83 20.72
CA MET A 599 9.09 27.00 20.15
C MET A 599 9.88 28.07 20.91
N ARG A 600 11.19 27.86 20.96
CA ARG A 600 12.17 28.80 21.47
C ARG A 600 13.44 28.70 20.62
N LEU A 601 14.12 29.83 20.44
CA LEU A 601 15.38 29.91 19.72
C LEU A 601 16.47 30.46 20.65
N ASP A 602 17.66 29.87 20.63
CA ASP A 602 18.81 30.33 21.42
C ASP A 602 20.08 30.31 20.56
N TYR A 603 20.90 31.37 20.62
CA TYR A 603 22.18 31.37 19.90
C TYR A 603 23.09 30.23 20.36
N LEU A 604 23.80 29.59 19.43
CA LEU A 604 24.72 28.50 19.76
C LEU A 604 25.87 28.97 20.65
N SER A 605 26.26 30.23 20.55
CA SER A 605 27.26 30.87 21.41
C SER A 605 26.86 30.92 22.90
N THR A 606 25.58 30.76 23.24
CA THR A 606 25.11 30.69 24.63
C THR A 606 25.36 29.34 25.30
N PHE A 607 25.70 28.32 24.51
CA PHE A 607 26.02 26.99 25.00
C PHE A 607 27.53 26.83 25.20
N ASP A 608 27.95 26.23 26.30
CA ASP A 608 29.36 25.97 26.57
C ASP A 608 29.91 24.86 25.65
N GLU A 609 31.18 24.97 25.27
CA GLU A 609 31.88 23.89 24.57
C GLU A 609 32.14 22.72 25.51
N GLY A 610 31.88 21.50 25.03
CA GLY A 610 32.06 20.27 25.77
C GLY A 610 32.50 19.10 24.88
N LYS A 611 32.40 17.90 25.43
CA LYS A 611 32.79 16.63 24.81
C LYS A 611 31.57 15.74 24.58
N LEU A 612 31.72 14.68 23.79
CA LEU A 612 30.65 13.71 23.50
C LEU A 612 29.98 13.11 24.74
N MET A 613 30.71 12.96 25.83
CA MET A 613 30.22 12.38 27.10
C MET A 613 29.57 13.42 28.02
N ASP A 614 29.68 14.70 27.71
CA ASP A 614 29.12 15.74 28.57
C ASP A 614 27.60 15.78 28.39
N PRO A 615 26.83 16.02 29.47
CA PRO A 615 25.38 16.03 29.41
C PRO A 615 24.81 17.21 28.63
N GLY A 616 25.64 18.22 28.31
CA GLY A 616 25.20 19.47 27.71
C GLY A 616 24.50 20.38 28.72
N MET A 617 23.74 21.35 28.23
CA MET A 617 22.96 22.27 29.06
C MET A 617 21.56 22.53 28.50
N MET A 618 20.61 22.85 29.38
CA MET A 618 19.28 23.29 28.96
C MET A 618 19.23 24.81 28.74
N PRO A 619 18.52 25.27 27.69
CA PRO A 619 18.27 26.70 27.46
C PRO A 619 17.24 27.30 28.44
N TYR A 620 16.49 26.46 29.14
CA TYR A 620 15.47 26.85 30.11
C TYR A 620 15.61 26.09 31.43
N ASN A 621 14.89 26.51 32.47
CA ASN A 621 14.90 25.88 33.79
C ASN A 621 14.25 24.49 33.75
N GLU A 622 14.77 23.57 34.56
CA GLU A 622 14.20 22.24 34.72
C GLU A 622 12.72 22.29 35.13
N GLY A 623 11.96 21.28 34.69
CA GLY A 623 10.55 21.13 35.03
C GLY A 623 9.57 21.99 34.22
N LEU A 624 10.05 22.85 33.32
CA LEU A 624 9.18 23.61 32.41
C LEU A 624 8.71 22.80 31.19
N MET A 625 9.48 21.79 30.79
CA MET A 625 9.27 20.94 29.61
C MET A 625 8.80 19.55 30.05
N SER A 626 7.82 18.98 29.36
CA SER A 626 7.37 17.60 29.55
C SER A 626 7.88 16.64 28.47
N GLU A 627 7.98 17.12 27.23
CA GLU A 627 8.42 16.33 26.08
C GLU A 627 9.14 17.22 25.06
N ILE A 628 10.27 16.75 24.51
CA ILE A 628 10.90 17.33 23.32
C ILE A 628 10.22 16.78 22.07
N MET A 629 9.79 17.68 21.19
CA MET A 629 9.19 17.32 19.90
C MET A 629 10.23 17.33 18.79
N ALA A 630 11.08 18.37 18.75
CA ALA A 630 12.12 18.50 17.72
C ALA A 630 13.20 19.52 18.12
N TYR A 631 14.34 19.40 17.44
CA TYR A 631 15.39 20.42 17.38
C TYR A 631 15.62 20.81 15.93
N GLU A 632 16.10 22.04 15.70
CA GLU A 632 16.56 22.50 14.39
C GLU A 632 17.71 23.50 14.55
N ILE A 633 18.61 23.56 13.57
CA ILE A 633 19.63 24.62 13.47
C ILE A 633 19.11 25.69 12.51
N ILE A 634 18.99 26.92 13.00
CA ILE A 634 18.66 28.09 12.20
C ILE A 634 19.95 28.81 11.81
N PRO A 635 20.33 28.81 10.52
CA PRO A 635 21.53 29.51 10.06
C PRO A 635 21.49 31.00 10.42
N ALA A 636 22.65 31.56 10.77
CA ALA A 636 22.82 32.95 11.19
C ALA A 636 22.05 33.97 10.31
N LYS A 637 22.05 33.75 8.99
CA LYS A 637 21.35 34.61 8.01
C LYS A 637 19.82 34.69 8.19
N TYR A 638 19.19 33.71 8.84
CA TYR A 638 17.74 33.69 9.09
C TYR A 638 17.39 33.95 10.55
N VAL A 639 18.36 34.05 11.46
CA VAL A 639 18.05 34.23 12.90
C VAL A 639 17.21 35.47 13.15
N HIS A 640 17.45 36.56 12.40
CA HIS A 640 16.70 37.81 12.51
C HIS A 640 15.19 37.66 12.23
N ASP A 641 14.79 36.67 11.42
CA ASP A 641 13.37 36.38 11.15
C ASP A 641 12.65 35.84 12.42
N PHE A 642 13.41 35.44 13.44
CA PHE A 642 12.93 34.81 14.67
C PHE A 642 13.24 35.60 15.95
N ASP A 643 13.62 36.88 15.87
CA ASP A 643 13.92 37.76 17.02
C ASP A 643 12.83 37.73 18.12
N GLY A 644 11.57 37.55 17.71
CA GLY A 644 10.43 37.43 18.61
C GLY A 644 10.55 36.32 19.65
N ILE A 645 11.28 35.23 19.34
CA ILE A 645 11.44 34.04 20.20
C ILE A 645 12.89 33.76 20.62
N LEU A 646 13.84 34.57 20.14
CA LEU A 646 15.27 34.45 20.39
C LEU A 646 15.65 34.81 21.83
N ASP A 647 16.59 34.04 22.41
CA ASP A 647 17.31 34.25 23.67
C ASP A 647 16.42 34.69 24.83
N LYS A 648 15.33 33.96 25.05
CA LYS A 648 14.42 34.28 26.16
C LYS A 648 15.05 33.97 27.51
N LYS A 649 14.48 34.49 28.59
CA LYS A 649 14.98 34.15 29.95
C LYS A 649 14.80 32.65 30.20
N LYS A 650 15.70 32.03 30.97
CA LYS A 650 15.60 30.59 31.28
C LYS A 650 14.28 30.18 31.97
N SER A 651 13.60 31.12 32.61
CA SER A 651 12.27 30.90 33.21
C SER A 651 11.12 30.75 32.20
N PHE A 652 11.39 30.83 30.90
CA PHE A 652 10.38 30.84 29.85
C PHE A 652 10.71 29.77 28.80
N ILE A 653 9.79 28.85 28.55
CA ILE A 653 10.06 27.68 27.70
C ILE A 653 9.87 27.94 26.20
N GLY A 654 8.99 28.87 25.81
CA GLY A 654 8.75 29.21 24.42
C GLY A 654 7.37 29.77 24.15
N TYR A 655 7.10 30.10 22.88
CA TYR A 655 5.81 30.60 22.41
C TYR A 655 5.07 29.53 21.60
N PRO A 656 3.74 29.39 21.76
CA PRO A 656 2.95 28.55 20.87
C PRO A 656 2.77 29.19 19.49
N ALA A 657 2.42 28.38 18.47
CA ALA A 657 2.24 28.84 17.09
C ALA A 657 1.31 30.06 16.94
N ASN A 658 0.25 30.14 17.76
CA ASN A 658 -0.71 31.25 17.71
C ASN A 658 -0.18 32.58 18.24
N ASP A 659 0.91 32.55 19.01
CA ASP A 659 1.49 33.73 19.66
C ASP A 659 2.75 34.23 18.93
N VAL A 660 3.12 33.59 17.81
CA VAL A 660 4.21 33.99 16.91
C VAL A 660 3.65 34.50 15.57
N THR A 661 4.50 35.14 14.77
CA THR A 661 4.03 35.71 13.50
C THR A 661 3.74 34.60 12.48
N LYS A 662 2.68 34.76 11.68
CA LYS A 662 2.37 33.81 10.58
C LYS A 662 3.55 33.59 9.62
N PRO A 663 4.32 34.63 9.23
CA PRO A 663 5.54 34.42 8.44
C PRO A 663 6.53 33.45 9.09
N MET A 664 6.81 33.56 10.39
CA MET A 664 7.74 32.65 11.09
C MET A 664 7.29 31.18 10.97
N VAL A 665 6.02 30.91 11.24
CA VAL A 665 5.45 29.55 11.15
C VAL A 665 5.49 29.03 9.72
N ASN A 666 5.14 29.88 8.74
CA ASN A 666 5.21 29.52 7.34
C ASN A 666 6.64 29.20 6.89
N THR A 667 7.64 29.98 7.32
CA THR A 667 9.05 29.73 7.03
C THR A 667 9.50 28.37 7.58
N LEU A 668 9.12 28.04 8.82
CA LEU A 668 9.42 26.73 9.41
C LEU A 668 8.76 25.59 8.62
N HIS A 669 7.48 25.73 8.24
CA HIS A 669 6.79 24.74 7.41
C HIS A 669 7.44 24.56 6.03
N LEU A 670 7.92 25.63 5.41
CA LEU A 670 8.66 25.57 4.14
C LEU A 670 9.97 24.79 4.26
N TRP A 671 10.63 24.86 5.43
CA TRP A 671 11.81 24.05 5.75
C TRP A 671 11.47 22.64 6.26
N GLY A 672 10.20 22.26 6.28
CA GLY A 672 9.76 20.93 6.72
C GLY A 672 9.63 20.77 8.23
N VAL A 673 9.73 21.84 9.01
CA VAL A 673 9.53 21.85 10.47
C VAL A 673 8.04 22.05 10.77
N LYS A 674 7.34 20.96 11.07
CA LYS A 674 5.86 20.88 11.20
C LYS A 674 5.39 20.53 12.61
N GLU A 675 6.30 20.43 13.56
CA GLU A 675 6.01 19.99 14.93
C GLU A 675 5.30 21.05 15.78
N ILE A 676 5.21 22.30 15.31
CA ILE A 676 4.59 23.44 16.03
C ILE A 676 3.13 23.69 15.64
#